data_AF-A0A379U7C2-F1
#
_entry.id   AF-A0A379U7C2-F1
#
_cell.length_a   1.000
_cell.length_b   1.000
_cell.length_c   1.000
_cell.angle_alpha   90.00
_cell.angle_beta   90.00
_cell.angle_gamma   90.00
#
_symmetry.space_group_name_H-M   'P 1'
#
loop_
_entity.id
_entity.type
_entity.pdbx_description
1 polymer ?
#
loop_
_entity_poly.entity_id
_entity_poly.type
_entity_poly.pdbx_seq_one_letter_code
_entity_poly.pdbx_strand_id
1 'polypeptide(L)'
;MLRSNEKERKEKHGIIGAYKFVQSMLQQSDICWVPLSVAEMIRVSGNVGLRMKESDLSRHLQGYQKGAISDDVLFVGFKDNNLYLLPLEVKTGARPDYNHAGQQARELKRYLQQDILGPQTLASQLYRALFIRQVLMQVEKLRLYGVLDNDKLSPLLERREWWLTGDYKLGELTDYVDGFVVAHVDSKTCFVVSYKKTTENILQIEIPFSLLPSLIAAQGDQPPLAEIHLAPEKYRLKPACDMSPSQPTQVTTQADSQTNSIPESPQPEASTLPTDNVNNMPLQVLFGHDVLRQSPLYWAPTNTAKFMNTNTGIIGTMGTGKTQFTKSLVTQLMRNQSCNVDGKPIGLLIFDYKSDYVDDAFLEATGAKRYQLSLLPYNPLSLFGDMPMLPRHTAMAFAETMGKAYNLGVKQRMKLVTLIMECYDLAGIVPHDRSTWNRVAPTIEDVWQQYLAQEKVDEDSLYAALYNLAGFQIFETNPEKMTSLYDLVDGVTVIELAGYPSEIQNLVVALTLDLFYAQMQKRGKPTVRGDYRQLTKMILVDEADNFMRQDFASLRKILKEGREYGVGAILSTQEITHFKTGENNYASYILTWVIHRVSEIKNADIKAVFNIDEKGEQESLMGQIRQLDKHFSLYIDGDKIVKKMRDKAFWELIS
;
A
#
# COMPACT_ATOMS: atom_id res chain seq x y z
N MET A 1 -36.82 -10.84 1.09
CA MET A 1 -35.37 -10.78 0.75
C MET A 1 -34.97 -11.82 -0.29
N LEU A 2 -35.40 -13.08 -0.18
CA LEU A 2 -35.01 -14.18 -1.08
C LEU A 2 -35.44 -14.04 -2.56
N ARG A 3 -36.44 -13.19 -2.87
CA ARG A 3 -36.92 -12.90 -4.23
C ARG A 3 -36.60 -11.49 -4.75
N SER A 4 -35.89 -10.67 -3.96
CA SER A 4 -35.48 -9.32 -4.38
C SER A 4 -34.31 -9.40 -5.36
N ASN A 5 -34.25 -8.47 -6.32
CA ASN A 5 -33.10 -8.36 -7.22
C ASN A 5 -31.81 -8.01 -6.44
N GLU A 6 -30.65 -8.22 -7.06
CA GLU A 6 -29.35 -8.03 -6.41
C GLU A 6 -29.16 -6.60 -5.89
N LYS A 7 -29.66 -5.60 -6.61
CA LYS A 7 -29.57 -4.18 -6.24
C LYS A 7 -30.34 -3.86 -4.96
N GLU A 8 -31.60 -4.29 -4.88
CA GLU A 8 -32.44 -4.15 -3.67
C GLU A 8 -31.85 -4.88 -2.47
N ARG A 9 -31.20 -6.04 -2.69
CA ARG A 9 -30.52 -6.76 -1.61
C ARG A 9 -29.31 -5.99 -1.10
N LYS A 10 -28.49 -5.44 -1.99
CA LYS A 10 -27.33 -4.59 -1.63
C LYS A 10 -27.77 -3.36 -0.84
N GLU A 11 -28.82 -2.68 -1.28
CA GLU A 11 -29.38 -1.51 -0.60
C GLU A 11 -29.87 -1.84 0.82
N LYS A 12 -30.67 -2.90 0.98
CA LYS A 12 -31.15 -3.35 2.30
C LYS A 12 -30.01 -3.79 3.22
N HIS A 13 -29.03 -4.51 2.70
CA HIS A 13 -27.83 -4.88 3.43
C HIS A 13 -27.04 -3.65 3.87
N GLY A 14 -26.88 -2.67 2.99
CA GLY A 14 -26.24 -1.40 3.27
C GLY A 14 -26.90 -0.66 4.44
N ILE A 15 -28.23 -0.58 4.44
CA ILE A 15 -29.01 0.03 5.54
C ILE A 15 -28.72 -0.70 6.87
N ILE A 16 -28.73 -2.05 6.85
CA ILE A 16 -28.43 -2.85 8.04
C ILE A 16 -27.01 -2.56 8.57
N GLY A 17 -26.01 -2.57 7.69
CA GLY A 17 -24.63 -2.29 8.07
C GLY A 17 -24.43 -0.87 8.59
N ALA A 18 -25.08 0.12 7.96
CA ALA A 18 -24.98 1.52 8.33
C ALA A 18 -25.63 1.80 9.69
N TYR A 19 -26.82 1.25 9.98
CA TYR A 19 -27.45 1.47 11.28
C TYR A 19 -26.62 0.83 12.40
N LYS A 20 -26.10 -0.39 12.23
CA LYS A 20 -25.23 -1.04 13.24
C LYS A 20 -23.98 -0.22 13.50
N PHE A 21 -23.40 0.34 12.43
CA PHE A 21 -22.24 1.23 12.52
C PHE A 21 -22.53 2.46 13.37
N VAL A 22 -23.58 3.22 13.03
CA VAL A 22 -23.96 4.44 13.77
C VAL A 22 -24.43 4.12 15.19
N GLN A 23 -25.15 3.02 15.40
CA GLN A 23 -25.54 2.59 16.75
C GLN A 23 -24.32 2.37 17.65
N SER A 24 -23.21 1.82 17.12
CA SER A 24 -21.96 1.68 17.88
C SER A 24 -21.36 3.03 18.29
N MET A 25 -21.55 4.09 17.49
CA MET A 25 -21.10 5.45 17.80
C MET A 25 -21.96 6.12 18.90
N LEU A 26 -23.19 5.66 19.08
CA LEU A 26 -24.14 6.16 20.08
C LEU A 26 -24.18 5.30 21.36
N GLN A 27 -23.58 4.11 21.33
CA GLN A 27 -23.70 3.08 22.38
C GLN A 27 -23.23 3.52 23.77
N GLN A 28 -22.26 4.44 23.83
CA GLN A 28 -21.66 4.96 25.07
C GLN A 28 -22.42 6.14 25.66
N SER A 29 -23.46 6.66 24.98
CA SER A 29 -24.27 7.77 25.50
C SER A 29 -25.27 7.31 26.56
N ASP A 30 -25.75 8.26 27.36
CA ASP A 30 -26.80 8.07 28.36
C ASP A 30 -28.23 8.25 27.78
N ILE A 31 -28.35 8.27 26.46
CA ILE A 31 -29.63 8.41 25.74
C ILE A 31 -30.07 7.03 25.24
N CYS A 32 -31.33 6.69 25.47
CA CYS A 32 -31.93 5.47 24.93
C CYS A 32 -32.24 5.67 23.43
N TRP A 33 -31.42 5.10 22.54
CA TRP A 33 -31.57 5.21 21.08
C TRP A 33 -32.33 4.03 20.46
N VAL A 34 -33.38 4.35 19.70
CA VAL A 34 -34.17 3.38 18.92
C VAL A 34 -34.03 3.69 17.42
N PRO A 35 -33.53 2.76 16.59
CA PRO A 35 -33.52 2.94 15.14
C PRO A 35 -34.93 2.72 14.57
N LEU A 36 -35.45 3.71 13.85
CA LEU A 36 -36.75 3.70 13.18
C LEU A 36 -36.57 3.71 11.67
N SER A 37 -37.16 2.76 10.94
CA SER A 37 -37.23 2.85 9.48
C SER A 37 -38.26 3.92 9.07
N VAL A 38 -37.83 4.86 8.23
CA VAL A 38 -38.60 6.07 7.92
C VAL A 38 -39.54 5.85 6.73
N ALA A 39 -39.17 4.96 5.80
CA ALA A 39 -39.90 4.68 4.58
C ALA A 39 -41.41 4.46 4.77
N GLU A 40 -41.83 3.67 5.77
CA GLU A 40 -43.25 3.39 6.05
C GLU A 40 -43.99 4.57 6.69
N MET A 41 -43.26 5.49 7.34
CA MET A 41 -43.84 6.64 8.04
C MET A 41 -44.13 7.80 7.10
N ILE A 42 -43.18 8.12 6.20
CA ILE A 42 -43.25 9.31 5.34
C ILE A 42 -43.69 9.00 3.90
N ARG A 43 -43.56 7.76 3.40
CA ARG A 43 -44.08 7.37 2.09
C ARG A 43 -45.50 6.83 2.20
N VAL A 44 -46.28 7.07 1.15
CA VAL A 44 -47.55 6.39 0.89
C VAL A 44 -47.23 5.03 0.26
N SER A 45 -47.01 3.98 1.06
CA SER A 45 -46.68 2.65 0.54
C SER A 45 -47.93 1.87 0.11
N GLY A 46 -48.11 1.70 -1.20
CA GLY A 46 -49.22 0.96 -1.84
C GLY A 46 -49.14 -0.58 -1.81
N ASN A 47 -48.26 -1.17 -0.98
CA ASN A 47 -48.05 -2.63 -0.95
C ASN A 47 -48.93 -3.38 0.07
N VAL A 48 -49.74 -2.67 0.86
CA VAL A 48 -50.60 -3.26 1.89
C VAL A 48 -52.03 -2.76 1.74
N GLY A 49 -52.65 -2.89 0.55
CA GLY A 49 -54.12 -2.80 0.36
C GLY A 49 -54.87 -1.55 0.89
N LEU A 50 -54.19 -0.55 1.43
CA LEU A 50 -54.74 0.65 2.03
C LEU A 50 -54.71 1.78 1.01
N ARG A 51 -55.78 2.58 0.99
CA ARG A 51 -55.98 3.64 0.00
C ARG A 51 -54.91 4.73 0.15
N MET A 52 -54.52 5.32 -0.97
CA MET A 52 -53.38 6.23 -1.18
C MET A 52 -53.41 7.58 -0.39
N LYS A 53 -54.13 7.70 0.73
CA LYS A 53 -54.37 8.96 1.47
C LYS A 53 -54.20 8.89 3.01
N GLU A 54 -53.62 7.83 3.59
CA GLU A 54 -53.89 7.49 5.01
C GLU A 54 -52.66 7.26 5.93
N SER A 55 -51.51 7.90 5.70
CA SER A 55 -50.50 8.04 6.78
C SER A 55 -50.54 9.47 7.32
N ASP A 56 -50.94 9.62 8.59
CA ASP A 56 -51.12 10.91 9.27
C ASP A 56 -49.83 11.76 9.32
N LEU A 57 -48.66 11.12 9.15
CA LEU A 57 -47.33 11.75 9.15
C LEU A 57 -46.77 11.97 7.72
N SER A 58 -47.59 11.80 6.68
CA SER A 58 -47.15 11.90 5.29
C SER A 58 -46.98 13.34 4.81
N ARG A 59 -45.92 13.57 4.02
CA ARG A 59 -45.62 14.87 3.41
C ARG A 59 -46.73 15.40 2.48
N HIS A 60 -47.47 14.48 1.86
CA HIS A 60 -48.54 14.82 0.92
C HIS A 60 -49.75 15.47 1.62
N LEU A 61 -50.03 15.08 2.88
CA LEU A 61 -51.07 15.72 3.68
C LEU A 61 -50.66 17.13 4.14
N GLN A 62 -49.36 17.40 4.27
CA GLN A 62 -48.81 18.70 4.66
C GLN A 62 -48.48 19.62 3.47
N GLY A 63 -48.95 19.29 2.25
CA GLY A 63 -48.80 20.14 1.06
C GLY A 63 -47.48 20.00 0.28
N TYR A 64 -46.55 19.15 0.73
CA TYR A 64 -45.26 18.94 0.04
C TYR A 64 -45.37 17.82 -1.00
N GLN A 65 -45.29 18.17 -2.29
CA GLN A 65 -45.37 17.19 -3.39
C GLN A 65 -44.00 16.73 -3.92
N LYS A 66 -42.93 17.54 -3.73
CA LYS A 66 -41.56 17.25 -4.17
C LYS A 66 -40.54 17.82 -3.17
N GLY A 67 -39.44 17.11 -2.94
CA GLY A 67 -38.34 17.51 -2.05
C GLY A 67 -37.39 16.34 -1.77
N ALA A 68 -36.10 16.65 -1.54
CA ALA A 68 -35.07 15.68 -1.18
C ALA A 68 -35.16 15.39 0.32
N ILE A 69 -35.78 14.27 0.70
CA ILE A 69 -35.93 13.82 2.10
C ILE A 69 -35.41 12.39 2.22
N SER A 70 -34.74 12.09 3.32
CA SER A 70 -34.26 10.74 3.64
C SER A 70 -35.43 9.83 4.00
N ASP A 71 -35.40 8.59 3.52
CA ASP A 71 -36.37 7.54 3.84
C ASP A 71 -35.76 6.28 4.46
N ASP A 72 -34.47 6.33 4.81
CA ASP A 72 -33.72 5.19 5.32
C ASP A 72 -33.99 4.94 6.81
N VAL A 73 -33.22 5.60 7.70
CA VAL A 73 -33.25 5.34 9.15
C VAL A 73 -33.25 6.66 9.92
N LEU A 74 -34.02 6.69 11.01
CA LEU A 74 -34.04 7.76 12.00
C LEU A 74 -33.73 7.16 13.37
N PHE A 75 -32.65 7.59 14.01
CA PHE A 75 -32.40 7.27 15.40
C PHE A 75 -33.22 8.21 16.29
N VAL A 76 -34.10 7.62 17.10
CA VAL A 76 -34.95 8.33 18.06
C VAL A 76 -34.40 8.10 19.46
N GLY A 77 -33.93 9.18 20.09
CA GLY A 77 -33.33 9.16 21.42
C GLY A 77 -34.31 9.59 22.50
N PHE A 78 -34.32 8.91 23.64
CA PHE A 78 -35.16 9.22 24.80
C PHE A 78 -34.29 9.49 26.03
N LYS A 79 -34.41 10.69 26.60
CA LYS A 79 -33.74 11.07 27.86
C LYS A 79 -34.45 12.25 28.51
N ASP A 80 -34.68 12.21 29.82
CA ASP A 80 -35.18 13.33 30.64
C ASP A 80 -36.36 14.10 30.03
N ASN A 81 -37.42 13.40 29.60
CA ASN A 81 -38.61 13.97 28.95
C ASN A 81 -38.36 14.65 27.59
N ASN A 82 -37.14 14.52 27.04
CA ASN A 82 -36.75 15.04 25.74
C ASN A 82 -36.62 13.91 24.72
N LEU A 83 -37.06 14.20 23.50
CA LEU A 83 -36.94 13.35 22.34
C LEU A 83 -35.90 13.93 21.38
N TYR A 84 -34.90 13.13 21.03
CA TYR A 84 -33.79 13.50 20.15
C TYR A 84 -33.93 12.81 18.80
N LEU A 85 -33.63 13.50 17.71
CA LEU A 85 -33.74 12.99 16.35
C LEU A 85 -32.40 13.07 15.63
N LEU A 86 -31.91 11.91 15.16
CA LEU A 86 -30.68 11.77 14.38
C LEU A 86 -30.98 11.00 13.07
N PRO A 87 -31.18 11.70 11.95
CA PRO A 87 -31.40 11.06 10.65
C PRO A 87 -30.12 10.39 10.15
N LEU A 88 -30.29 9.25 9.47
CA LEU A 88 -29.23 8.49 8.79
C LEU A 88 -29.68 8.22 7.36
N GLU A 89 -28.97 8.80 6.40
CA GLU A 89 -29.09 8.48 4.97
C GLU A 89 -27.99 7.47 4.58
N VAL A 90 -28.35 6.47 3.78
CA VAL A 90 -27.47 5.36 3.40
C VAL A 90 -27.36 5.26 1.88
N LYS A 91 -26.13 5.16 1.38
CA LYS A 91 -25.85 4.90 -0.04
C LYS A 91 -24.98 3.66 -0.17
N THR A 92 -25.21 2.85 -1.20
CA THR A 92 -24.47 1.60 -1.42
C THR A 92 -24.07 1.46 -2.89
N GLY A 93 -22.79 1.15 -3.15
CA GLY A 93 -22.24 0.99 -4.49
C GLY A 93 -21.22 2.06 -4.83
N ALA A 94 -21.39 2.78 -5.93
CA ALA A 94 -20.50 3.87 -6.32
C ALA A 94 -20.59 5.06 -5.34
N ARG A 95 -19.58 5.95 -5.36
CA ARG A 95 -19.58 7.15 -4.52
C ARG A 95 -20.80 8.03 -4.87
N PRO A 96 -21.67 8.34 -3.89
CA PRO A 96 -22.84 9.16 -4.13
C PRO A 96 -22.51 10.64 -4.20
N ASP A 97 -23.48 11.45 -4.65
CA ASP A 97 -23.48 12.88 -4.35
C ASP A 97 -23.76 13.09 -2.86
N TYR A 98 -22.69 13.26 -2.10
CA TYR A 98 -22.75 13.46 -0.65
C TYR A 98 -23.46 14.76 -0.23
N ASN A 99 -23.49 15.78 -1.09
CA ASN A 99 -24.21 17.02 -0.79
C ASN A 99 -25.71 16.79 -0.87
N HIS A 100 -26.17 16.11 -1.93
CA HIS A 100 -27.56 15.73 -2.06
C HIS A 100 -28.02 14.79 -0.94
N ALA A 101 -27.21 13.77 -0.61
CA ALA A 101 -27.50 12.86 0.49
C ALA A 101 -27.56 13.57 1.86
N GLY A 102 -26.67 14.55 2.09
CA GLY A 102 -26.70 15.38 3.30
C GLY A 102 -27.97 16.24 3.38
N GLN A 103 -28.41 16.81 2.25
CA GLN A 103 -29.68 17.55 2.17
C GLN A 103 -30.88 16.66 2.51
N GLN A 104 -30.90 15.40 2.04
CA GLN A 104 -31.96 14.44 2.37
C GLN A 104 -32.08 14.19 3.88
N ALA A 105 -30.96 13.92 4.56
CA ALA A 105 -30.94 13.71 6.01
C ALA A 105 -31.40 14.95 6.77
N ARG A 106 -30.90 16.13 6.40
CA ARG A 106 -31.26 17.40 7.03
C ARG A 106 -32.74 17.73 6.87
N GLU A 107 -33.29 17.56 5.66
CA GLU A 107 -34.69 17.85 5.39
C GLU A 107 -35.62 16.95 6.19
N LEU A 108 -35.23 15.68 6.43
CA LEU A 108 -36.00 14.79 7.30
C LEU A 108 -36.07 15.31 8.74
N LYS A 109 -34.93 15.73 9.30
CA LYS A 109 -34.90 16.31 10.65
C LYS A 109 -35.70 17.61 10.72
N ARG A 110 -35.53 18.50 9.75
CA ARG A 110 -36.30 19.76 9.65
C ARG A 110 -37.80 19.49 9.60
N TYR A 111 -38.26 18.62 8.69
CA TYR A 111 -39.67 18.28 8.53
C TYR A 111 -40.28 17.74 9.83
N LEU A 112 -39.61 16.78 10.48
CA LEU A 112 -40.10 16.21 11.74
C LEU A 112 -40.09 17.22 12.89
N GLN A 113 -39.02 18.01 13.02
CA GLN A 113 -38.89 18.96 14.13
C GLN A 113 -39.75 20.22 13.95
N GLN A 114 -39.83 20.80 12.75
CA GLN A 114 -40.48 22.09 12.54
C GLN A 114 -41.95 21.95 12.14
N ASP A 115 -42.29 20.97 11.32
CA ASP A 115 -43.62 20.90 10.70
C ASP A 115 -44.54 19.92 11.44
N ILE A 116 -43.99 18.83 12.00
CA ILE A 116 -44.78 17.75 12.61
C ILE A 116 -44.79 17.82 14.15
N LEU A 117 -43.62 17.73 14.78
CA LEU A 117 -43.50 17.53 16.23
C LEU A 117 -43.22 18.82 17.02
N GLY A 118 -42.72 19.87 16.39
CA GLY A 118 -42.37 21.12 17.06
C GLY A 118 -43.55 22.04 17.43
N PRO A 119 -44.56 22.22 16.55
CA PRO A 119 -45.65 23.17 16.83
C PRO A 119 -46.37 22.85 18.14
N GLN A 120 -46.80 23.87 18.89
CA GLN A 120 -47.57 23.69 20.12
C GLN A 120 -49.07 23.80 19.83
N THR A 121 -49.58 22.88 19.00
CA THR A 121 -51.00 22.81 18.62
C THR A 121 -51.58 21.45 19.01
N LEU A 122 -52.91 21.36 19.13
CA LEU A 122 -53.59 20.09 19.39
C LEU A 122 -53.25 19.03 18.32
N ALA A 123 -53.12 19.46 17.06
CA ALA A 123 -52.74 18.58 15.96
C ALA A 123 -51.31 18.04 16.13
N SER A 124 -50.35 18.88 16.54
CA SER A 124 -48.98 18.43 16.78
C SER A 124 -48.87 17.53 18.01
N GLN A 125 -49.65 17.79 19.07
CA GLN A 125 -49.73 16.87 20.23
C GLN A 125 -50.25 15.48 19.81
N LEU A 126 -51.26 15.43 18.93
CA LEU A 126 -51.73 14.19 18.33
C LEU A 126 -50.64 13.52 17.46
N TYR A 127 -49.92 14.29 16.63
CA TYR A 127 -48.81 13.75 15.83
C TYR A 127 -47.67 13.21 16.68
N ARG A 128 -47.35 13.85 17.82
CA ARG A 128 -46.39 13.35 18.81
C ARG A 128 -46.83 11.99 19.37
N ALA A 129 -48.09 11.88 19.80
CA ALA A 129 -48.65 10.62 20.28
C ALA A 129 -48.58 9.50 19.21
N LEU A 130 -48.95 9.81 17.97
CA LEU A 130 -48.88 8.88 16.84
C LEU A 130 -47.44 8.48 16.50
N PHE A 131 -46.49 9.42 16.56
CA PHE A 131 -45.07 9.15 16.35
C PHE A 131 -44.52 8.19 17.40
N ILE A 132 -44.80 8.43 18.69
CA ILE A 132 -44.40 7.50 19.76
C ILE A 132 -45.04 6.13 19.59
N ARG A 133 -46.31 6.06 19.20
CA ARG A 133 -46.96 4.79 18.88
C ARG A 133 -46.22 4.02 17.79
N GLN A 134 -45.77 4.70 16.74
CA GLN A 134 -44.97 4.09 15.68
C GLN A 134 -43.62 3.59 16.19
N VAL A 135 -42.94 4.36 17.04
CA VAL A 135 -41.67 3.95 17.67
C VAL A 135 -41.87 2.69 18.51
N LEU A 136 -42.89 2.66 19.37
CA LEU A 136 -43.19 1.50 20.23
C LEU A 136 -43.48 0.24 19.42
N MET A 137 -44.23 0.35 18.31
CA MET A 137 -44.48 -0.78 17.42
C MET A 137 -43.17 -1.33 16.80
N GLN A 138 -42.20 -0.47 16.52
CA GLN A 138 -40.89 -0.90 16.02
C GLN A 138 -40.02 -1.50 17.13
N VAL A 139 -40.08 -0.97 18.35
CA VAL A 139 -39.42 -1.57 19.52
C VAL A 139 -39.93 -2.99 19.75
N GLU A 140 -41.24 -3.22 19.69
CA GLU A 140 -41.83 -4.56 19.82
C GLU A 140 -41.28 -5.52 18.74
N LYS A 141 -41.19 -5.07 17.47
CA LYS A 141 -40.58 -5.86 16.39
C LYS A 141 -39.10 -6.16 16.64
N LEU A 142 -38.31 -5.17 17.04
CA LEU A 142 -36.88 -5.32 17.27
C LEU A 142 -36.56 -6.22 18.46
N ARG A 143 -37.40 -6.20 19.50
CA ARG A 143 -37.33 -7.14 20.64
C ARG A 143 -37.64 -8.57 20.22
N LEU A 144 -38.68 -8.78 19.42
CA LEU A 144 -39.01 -10.12 18.88
C LEU A 144 -37.87 -10.71 18.05
N TYR A 145 -37.09 -9.88 17.37
CA TYR A 145 -35.94 -10.30 16.59
C TYR A 145 -34.62 -10.36 17.36
N GLY A 146 -34.62 -10.06 18.66
CA GLY A 146 -33.41 -10.09 19.50
C GLY A 146 -32.36 -9.05 19.12
N VAL A 147 -32.78 -7.93 18.50
CA VAL A 147 -31.87 -6.90 17.97
C VAL A 147 -31.50 -5.84 19.02
N LEU A 148 -32.39 -5.58 19.99
CA LEU A 148 -32.20 -4.59 21.04
C LEU A 148 -32.13 -5.25 22.41
N ASP A 149 -31.17 -4.80 23.21
CA ASP A 149 -31.04 -5.15 24.62
C ASP A 149 -32.18 -4.53 25.44
N ASN A 150 -32.81 -5.33 26.29
CA ASN A 150 -33.98 -4.90 27.08
C ASN A 150 -33.58 -3.84 28.13
N ASP A 151 -32.37 -3.90 28.66
CA ASP A 151 -31.93 -3.02 29.76
C ASP A 151 -31.82 -1.56 29.31
N LYS A 152 -31.38 -1.35 28.06
CA LYS A 152 -31.23 -0.01 27.47
C LYS A 152 -32.56 0.65 27.07
N LEU A 153 -33.66 -0.12 27.01
CA LEU A 153 -35.00 0.37 26.65
C LEU A 153 -35.84 0.81 27.86
N SER A 154 -35.34 0.62 29.08
CA SER A 154 -36.04 0.97 30.32
C SER A 154 -36.61 2.40 30.33
N PRO A 155 -35.91 3.47 29.90
CA PRO A 155 -36.45 4.84 29.98
C PRO A 155 -37.68 5.07 29.09
N LEU A 156 -37.82 4.30 28.02
CA LEU A 156 -38.97 4.35 27.12
C LEU A 156 -40.12 3.46 27.63
N LEU A 157 -39.82 2.22 28.05
CA LEU A 157 -40.82 1.22 28.40
C LEU A 157 -41.50 1.50 29.74
N GLU A 158 -40.75 1.98 30.74
CA GLU A 158 -41.30 2.28 32.07
C GLU A 158 -42.30 3.44 32.04
N ARG A 159 -42.13 4.37 31.11
CA ARG A 159 -42.97 5.57 30.95
C ARG A 159 -43.74 5.58 29.64
N ARG A 160 -44.05 4.40 29.08
CA ARG A 160 -44.77 4.24 27.80
C ARG A 160 -46.01 5.10 27.69
N GLU A 161 -46.86 5.07 28.72
CA GLU A 161 -48.13 5.80 28.74
C GLU A 161 -47.92 7.33 28.72
N TRP A 162 -46.90 7.82 29.41
CA TRP A 162 -46.55 9.23 29.42
C TRP A 162 -46.03 9.70 28.07
N TRP A 163 -45.16 8.92 27.40
CA TRP A 163 -44.69 9.28 26.07
C TRP A 163 -45.84 9.38 25.05
N LEU A 164 -46.88 8.55 25.19
CA LEU A 164 -48.06 8.56 24.34
C LEU A 164 -48.97 9.78 24.52
N THR A 165 -48.81 10.60 25.57
CA THR A 165 -49.57 11.85 25.70
C THR A 165 -49.10 12.94 24.74
N GLY A 166 -47.86 12.85 24.25
CA GLY A 166 -47.26 13.85 23.39
C GLY A 166 -46.75 15.11 24.12
N ASP A 167 -46.63 15.07 25.44
CA ASP A 167 -46.21 16.22 26.27
C ASP A 167 -44.67 16.38 26.38
N TYR A 168 -43.91 15.57 25.64
CA TYR A 168 -42.46 15.65 25.62
C TYR A 168 -41.95 16.85 24.81
N LYS A 169 -40.69 17.23 25.05
CA LYS A 169 -40.00 18.29 24.30
C LYS A 169 -39.03 17.68 23.29
N LEU A 170 -38.71 18.44 22.24
CA LEU A 170 -37.64 18.07 21.32
C LEU A 170 -36.31 18.58 21.88
N GLY A 171 -35.35 17.68 22.06
CA GLY A 171 -33.99 18.00 22.49
C GLY A 171 -33.06 18.21 21.29
N GLU A 172 -32.02 19.02 21.50
CA GLU A 172 -30.90 19.18 20.58
C GLU A 172 -29.61 18.70 21.24
N LEU A 173 -28.72 18.09 20.46
CA LEU A 173 -27.42 17.64 20.95
C LEU A 173 -26.40 18.75 20.74
N THR A 174 -25.90 19.33 21.83
CA THR A 174 -24.81 20.31 21.79
C THR A 174 -23.49 19.63 21.42
N ASP A 175 -22.67 20.29 20.59
CA ASP A 175 -21.36 19.82 20.13
C ASP A 175 -21.35 18.46 19.41
N TYR A 176 -22.50 18.02 18.90
CA TYR A 176 -22.63 16.80 18.10
C TYR A 176 -23.17 17.08 16.70
N VAL A 177 -23.21 16.04 15.86
CA VAL A 177 -23.63 16.15 14.45
C VAL A 177 -25.15 16.10 14.33
N ASP A 178 -25.70 16.80 13.34
CA ASP A 178 -27.15 16.90 13.14
C ASP A 178 -27.74 15.70 12.41
N GLY A 179 -26.90 14.86 11.81
CA GLY A 179 -27.29 13.67 11.07
C GLY A 179 -26.08 13.00 10.41
N PHE A 180 -26.33 11.84 9.81
CA PHE A 180 -25.31 11.01 9.19
C PHE A 180 -25.64 10.74 7.72
N VAL A 181 -24.59 10.66 6.91
CA VAL A 181 -24.62 10.05 5.58
C VAL A 181 -23.59 8.91 5.60
N VAL A 182 -24.03 7.67 5.50
CA VAL A 182 -23.16 6.50 5.45
C VAL A 182 -23.16 5.91 4.04
N ALA A 183 -22.01 5.92 3.37
CA ALA A 183 -21.86 5.34 2.06
C ALA A 183 -21.01 4.05 2.14
N HIS A 184 -21.60 2.90 1.77
CA HIS A 184 -20.86 1.66 1.53
C HIS A 184 -20.31 1.68 0.11
N VAL A 185 -19.05 2.09 -0.03
CA VAL A 185 -18.41 2.36 -1.32
C VAL A 185 -17.72 1.09 -1.84
N ASP A 186 -18.18 0.60 -2.98
CA ASP A 186 -17.56 -0.50 -3.73
C ASP A 186 -16.60 0.11 -4.76
N SER A 187 -15.43 0.57 -4.28
CA SER A 187 -14.40 1.20 -5.10
C SER A 187 -13.03 0.66 -4.73
N LYS A 188 -12.17 0.51 -5.75
CA LYS A 188 -10.75 0.14 -5.61
C LYS A 188 -9.91 1.19 -4.89
N THR A 189 -10.49 2.32 -4.51
CA THR A 189 -9.82 3.43 -3.83
C THR A 189 -10.34 3.70 -2.43
N CYS A 190 -11.38 2.99 -1.97
CA CYS A 190 -11.88 3.09 -0.60
C CYS A 190 -11.23 2.01 0.26
N PHE A 191 -10.04 2.30 0.82
CA PHE A 191 -9.28 1.33 1.61
C PHE A 191 -9.53 1.42 3.12
N VAL A 192 -10.04 2.54 3.62
CA VAL A 192 -10.26 2.77 5.05
C VAL A 192 -11.57 3.52 5.25
N VAL A 193 -12.14 3.43 6.45
CA VAL A 193 -13.29 4.25 6.80
C VAL A 193 -12.86 5.72 6.84
N SER A 194 -13.56 6.57 6.09
CA SER A 194 -13.26 8.01 6.00
C SER A 194 -14.37 8.83 6.65
N TYR A 195 -14.00 9.97 7.23
CA TYR A 195 -14.92 10.86 7.95
C TYR A 195 -14.79 12.29 7.44
N LYS A 196 -15.91 12.91 7.09
CA LYS A 196 -15.96 14.32 6.70
C LYS A 196 -17.17 14.99 7.33
N LYS A 197 -16.92 15.99 8.17
CA LYS A 197 -17.97 16.86 8.71
C LYS A 197 -18.22 18.01 7.72
N THR A 198 -19.47 18.22 7.34
CA THR A 198 -19.86 19.33 6.44
C THR A 198 -20.05 20.64 7.20
N THR A 199 -20.13 21.75 6.47
CA THR A 199 -20.51 23.07 7.00
C THR A 199 -21.93 23.08 7.58
N GLU A 200 -22.79 22.16 7.13
CA GLU A 200 -24.16 21.98 7.62
C GLU A 200 -24.24 20.97 8.78
N ASN A 201 -23.13 20.70 9.47
CA ASN A 201 -23.04 19.83 10.65
C ASN A 201 -23.48 18.36 10.41
N ILE A 202 -23.45 17.87 9.16
CA ILE A 202 -23.70 16.46 8.81
C ILE A 202 -22.38 15.69 8.78
N LEU A 203 -22.35 14.48 9.34
CA LEU A 203 -21.19 13.59 9.25
C LEU A 203 -21.32 12.63 8.08
N GLN A 204 -20.46 12.79 7.09
CA GLN A 204 -20.30 11.86 5.97
C GLN A 204 -19.27 10.79 6.35
N ILE A 205 -19.67 9.53 6.25
CA ILE A 205 -18.86 8.36 6.58
C ILE A 205 -18.79 7.47 5.33
N GLU A 206 -17.60 7.29 4.76
CA GLU A 206 -17.40 6.30 3.71
C GLU A 206 -16.87 5.02 4.33
N ILE A 207 -17.53 3.89 4.05
CA ILE A 207 -17.14 2.56 4.53
C ILE A 207 -16.83 1.70 3.30
N PRO A 208 -15.67 1.03 3.24
CA PRO A 208 -15.40 0.06 2.17
C PRO A 208 -16.47 -1.03 2.12
N PHE A 209 -17.06 -1.28 0.95
CA PHE A 209 -18.13 -2.28 0.77
C PHE A 209 -17.74 -3.68 1.26
N SER A 210 -16.43 -4.01 1.21
CA SER A 210 -15.90 -5.28 1.68
C SER A 210 -16.01 -5.51 3.20
N LEU A 211 -16.33 -4.48 3.99
CA LEU A 211 -16.64 -4.58 5.42
C LEU A 211 -18.13 -4.86 5.71
N LEU A 212 -19.00 -4.67 4.72
CA LEU A 212 -20.46 -4.79 4.89
C LEU A 212 -20.90 -6.17 5.43
N PRO A 213 -20.37 -7.31 4.96
CA PRO A 213 -20.74 -8.62 5.51
C PRO A 213 -20.41 -8.74 7.01
N SER A 214 -19.24 -8.24 7.44
CA SER A 214 -18.83 -8.25 8.85
C SER A 214 -19.72 -7.36 9.71
N LEU A 215 -20.09 -6.18 9.20
CA LEU A 215 -21.03 -5.27 9.88
C LEU A 215 -22.40 -5.91 10.06
N ILE A 216 -22.90 -6.65 9.06
CA ILE A 216 -24.18 -7.34 9.14
C ILE A 216 -24.11 -8.51 10.12
N ALA A 217 -23.01 -9.26 10.15
CA ALA A 217 -22.83 -10.43 11.00
C ALA A 217 -22.68 -10.09 12.49
N ALA A 218 -22.22 -8.89 12.84
CA ALA A 218 -22.04 -8.48 14.24
C ALA A 218 -23.35 -8.56 15.04
N GLN A 219 -23.35 -9.32 16.16
CA GLN A 219 -24.45 -9.40 17.12
C GLN A 219 -24.06 -8.74 18.46
N GLY A 220 -25.06 -8.36 19.26
CA GLY A 220 -24.91 -7.52 20.45
C GLY A 220 -23.99 -8.03 21.57
N ASP A 221 -23.68 -9.33 21.60
CA ASP A 221 -22.90 -9.99 22.67
C ASP A 221 -21.44 -10.34 22.30
N GLN A 222 -20.98 -10.05 21.09
CA GLN A 222 -19.55 -10.10 20.77
C GLN A 222 -18.91 -8.74 21.07
N PRO A 223 -17.60 -8.67 21.42
CA PRO A 223 -16.96 -7.40 21.78
C PRO A 223 -17.34 -6.34 20.76
N PRO A 224 -17.82 -5.18 21.23
CA PRO A 224 -18.58 -4.27 20.41
C PRO A 224 -17.76 -3.92 19.17
N LEU A 225 -18.43 -3.66 18.05
CA LEU A 225 -17.85 -3.02 16.85
C LEU A 225 -16.95 -1.79 17.18
N ALA A 226 -17.01 -1.28 18.42
CA ALA A 226 -16.12 -0.31 19.01
C ALA A 226 -14.65 -0.77 19.29
N GLU A 227 -14.37 -2.07 19.44
CA GLU A 227 -13.00 -2.61 19.62
C GLU A 227 -12.28 -2.89 18.29
N ILE A 228 -13.02 -3.04 17.19
CA ILE A 228 -12.46 -2.88 15.85
C ILE A 228 -12.46 -1.37 15.59
N HIS A 229 -11.34 -0.68 15.80
CA HIS A 229 -11.17 0.79 15.68
C HIS A 229 -11.70 1.40 14.36
N LEU A 230 -13.02 1.47 14.16
CA LEU A 230 -13.63 1.97 12.94
C LEU A 230 -14.04 3.42 13.09
N ALA A 231 -14.55 3.84 14.26
CA ALA A 231 -14.99 5.21 14.55
C ALA A 231 -14.07 5.96 15.55
N PRO A 232 -13.45 7.10 15.15
CA PRO A 232 -12.66 7.94 16.05
C PRO A 232 -13.44 8.41 17.28
N GLU A 233 -12.77 8.50 18.44
CA GLU A 233 -13.41 8.93 19.71
C GLU A 233 -14.15 10.25 19.61
N LYS A 234 -13.62 11.20 18.83
CA LYS A 234 -14.24 12.52 18.60
C LYS A 234 -15.64 12.48 17.96
N TYR A 235 -16.04 11.36 17.35
CA TYR A 235 -17.36 11.20 16.74
C TYR A 235 -18.28 10.28 17.56
N ARG A 236 -17.81 9.72 18.68
CA ARG A 236 -18.65 8.93 19.60
C ARG A 236 -19.39 9.88 20.54
N LEU A 237 -20.69 9.64 20.73
CA LEU A 237 -21.49 10.43 21.67
C LEU A 237 -21.19 9.95 23.11
N LYS A 238 -20.65 10.85 23.94
CA LYS A 238 -20.34 10.59 25.35
C LYS A 238 -21.54 10.95 26.25
N PRO A 239 -21.65 10.38 27.46
CA PRO A 239 -22.64 10.81 28.45
C PRO A 239 -22.44 12.30 28.79
N ALA A 240 -23.53 13.01 29.08
CA ALA A 240 -23.42 14.37 29.58
C ALA A 240 -22.90 14.33 31.01
N CYS A 241 -21.62 14.62 31.22
CA CYS A 241 -21.04 14.78 32.55
C CYS A 241 -20.93 16.28 32.85
N ASP A 242 -21.45 16.71 34.00
CA ASP A 242 -21.40 18.07 34.54
C ASP A 242 -19.98 18.66 34.42
N MET A 243 -19.86 19.70 33.59
CA MET A 243 -18.69 20.56 33.58
C MET A 243 -18.76 21.47 34.82
N SER A 244 -18.02 21.11 35.87
CA SER A 244 -17.62 22.11 36.88
C SER A 244 -16.55 23.02 36.28
N PRO A 245 -16.59 24.35 36.55
CA PRO A 245 -15.75 25.33 35.89
C PRO A 245 -14.29 25.24 36.36
N SER A 246 -13.42 25.52 35.40
CA SER A 246 -12.01 25.85 35.52
C SER A 246 -11.71 26.78 36.70
N GLN A 247 -10.71 26.42 37.50
CA GLN A 247 -9.85 27.38 38.19
C GLN A 247 -8.38 26.94 38.16
N PRO A 248 -7.45 27.92 38.28
CA PRO A 248 -6.24 27.99 37.48
C PRO A 248 -4.99 27.37 38.11
N THR A 249 -3.99 27.25 37.26
CA THR A 249 -2.58 26.94 37.51
C THR A 249 -2.01 27.60 38.78
N GLN A 250 -1.41 26.80 39.66
CA GLN A 250 -0.32 27.26 40.53
C GLN A 250 0.87 26.31 40.44
N VAL A 251 2.03 26.94 40.27
CA VAL A 251 3.36 26.35 40.26
C VAL A 251 3.86 26.36 41.70
N THR A 252 4.34 25.23 42.24
CA THR A 252 5.38 25.24 43.28
C THR A 252 6.10 23.90 43.40
N THR A 253 7.36 24.04 43.79
CA THR A 253 8.51 23.13 43.76
C THR A 253 8.64 22.27 45.03
N GLN A 254 9.50 21.24 44.96
CA GLN A 254 10.16 20.43 46.03
C GLN A 254 9.33 19.24 46.56
N ALA A 255 9.88 18.12 47.04
CA ALA A 255 11.15 17.40 46.93
C ALA A 255 10.93 16.03 47.66
N ASP A 256 11.64 14.98 47.23
CA ASP A 256 11.97 13.71 47.91
C ASP A 256 10.95 12.97 48.81
N SER A 257 10.70 11.70 48.50
CA SER A 257 11.22 10.54 49.26
C SER A 257 10.65 9.19 48.77
N GLN A 258 11.47 8.16 48.90
CA GLN A 258 11.39 6.73 48.54
C GLN A 258 10.06 6.04 48.98
N THR A 259 9.60 4.90 48.46
CA THR A 259 10.24 3.56 48.55
C THR A 259 9.44 2.47 47.78
N ASN A 260 10.17 1.59 47.07
CA ASN A 260 9.94 0.17 46.70
C ASN A 260 8.53 -0.44 46.54
N SER A 261 8.28 -1.09 45.39
CA SER A 261 8.41 -2.57 45.25
C SER A 261 8.06 -3.07 43.83
N ILE A 262 8.90 -3.98 43.34
CA ILE A 262 8.83 -4.75 42.08
C ILE A 262 8.07 -6.07 42.37
N PRO A 263 7.33 -6.64 41.40
CA PRO A 263 7.76 -7.92 40.79
C PRO A 263 7.56 -7.90 39.26
N GLU A 264 8.61 -8.03 38.45
CA GLU A 264 9.30 -9.28 38.03
C GLU A 264 8.55 -10.04 36.91
N SER A 265 9.13 -9.94 35.71
CA SER A 265 8.81 -10.70 34.51
C SER A 265 9.42 -12.10 34.58
N PRO A 266 8.85 -13.09 33.88
CA PRO A 266 9.60 -14.27 33.45
C PRO A 266 9.69 -14.35 31.91
N GLN A 267 10.93 -14.39 31.43
CA GLN A 267 11.40 -15.06 30.21
C GLN A 267 12.56 -15.98 30.67
N PRO A 268 13.12 -16.89 29.85
CA PRO A 268 12.56 -17.74 28.79
C PRO A 268 13.01 -19.22 28.99
N GLU A 269 12.29 -20.20 28.43
CA GLU A 269 12.82 -21.57 28.31
C GLU A 269 13.21 -21.89 26.87
N ALA A 270 14.50 -22.14 26.68
CA ALA A 270 15.11 -22.68 25.48
C ALA A 270 14.91 -24.20 25.43
N SER A 271 14.60 -24.74 24.24
CA SER A 271 14.72 -26.17 23.94
C SER A 271 14.91 -26.39 22.43
N THR A 272 16.19 -26.58 22.07
CA THR A 272 16.78 -27.56 21.11
C THR A 272 16.05 -27.94 19.80
N LEU A 273 16.79 -27.78 18.68
CA LEU A 273 16.58 -28.39 17.36
C LEU A 273 16.51 -29.94 17.42
N PRO A 274 15.72 -30.57 16.52
CA PRO A 274 16.32 -31.21 15.34
C PRO A 274 15.53 -31.06 14.02
N THR A 275 16.30 -30.79 12.95
CA THR A 275 16.26 -31.24 11.53
C THR A 275 14.96 -31.63 10.81
N ASP A 276 14.84 -31.07 9.59
CA ASP A 276 14.20 -31.58 8.37
C ASP A 276 12.68 -31.79 8.36
N ASN A 277 11.95 -30.68 8.40
CA ASN A 277 10.74 -30.55 7.60
C ASN A 277 11.09 -29.71 6.37
N VAL A 278 11.26 -30.34 5.20
CA VAL A 278 11.16 -29.62 3.93
C VAL A 278 9.71 -29.12 3.86
N ASN A 279 9.50 -27.89 4.32
CA ASN A 279 8.23 -27.21 4.19
C ASN A 279 7.88 -27.19 2.70
N ASN A 280 6.88 -27.97 2.31
CA ASN A 280 6.36 -28.05 0.95
C ASN A 280 5.61 -26.76 0.54
N MET A 281 5.86 -25.65 1.26
CA MET A 281 5.26 -24.35 1.02
C MET A 281 6.10 -23.59 -0.01
N PRO A 282 5.47 -22.90 -0.96
CA PRO A 282 6.20 -22.10 -1.94
C PRO A 282 6.84 -20.88 -1.27
N LEU A 283 7.95 -20.41 -1.84
CA LEU A 283 8.63 -19.17 -1.42
C LEU A 283 7.67 -18.00 -1.32
N GLN A 284 7.54 -17.44 -0.11
CA GLN A 284 6.72 -16.29 0.20
C GLN A 284 7.49 -15.32 1.10
N VAL A 285 7.24 -14.03 0.91
CA VAL A 285 7.79 -12.95 1.72
C VAL A 285 6.64 -12.09 2.23
N LEU A 286 6.60 -11.82 3.54
CA LEU A 286 5.58 -10.96 4.14
C LEU A 286 5.94 -9.50 3.86
N PHE A 287 5.16 -8.85 2.99
CA PHE A 287 5.32 -7.42 2.73
C PHE A 287 4.77 -6.59 3.89
N GLY A 288 3.68 -7.04 4.51
CA GLY A 288 3.01 -6.28 5.55
C GLY A 288 1.65 -6.84 5.91
N HIS A 289 0.85 -6.05 6.60
CA HIS A 289 -0.52 -6.41 6.95
C HIS A 289 -1.51 -5.40 6.36
N ASP A 290 -2.63 -5.90 5.85
CA ASP A 290 -3.75 -5.08 5.40
C ASP A 290 -4.24 -4.19 6.55
N VAL A 291 -4.43 -2.88 6.31
CA VAL A 291 -4.76 -1.93 7.37
C VAL A 291 -6.11 -2.22 8.02
N LEU A 292 -7.09 -2.71 7.25
CA LEU A 292 -8.43 -2.99 7.77
C LEU A 292 -8.50 -4.33 8.50
N ARG A 293 -8.06 -5.39 7.84
CA ARG A 293 -8.25 -6.77 8.31
C ARG A 293 -7.11 -7.27 9.18
N GLN A 294 -5.98 -6.55 9.20
CA GLN A 294 -4.71 -7.03 9.79
C GLN A 294 -4.28 -8.39 9.20
N SER A 295 -4.78 -8.74 8.01
CA SER A 295 -4.41 -9.98 7.32
C SER A 295 -3.05 -9.83 6.64
N PRO A 296 -2.18 -10.86 6.69
CA PRO A 296 -0.86 -10.78 6.08
C PRO A 296 -0.94 -10.69 4.55
N LEU A 297 -0.09 -9.84 3.98
CA LEU A 297 0.07 -9.67 2.54
C LEU A 297 1.42 -10.25 2.12
N TYR A 298 1.36 -11.36 1.38
CA TYR A 298 2.55 -12.08 0.92
C TYR A 298 2.85 -11.81 -0.55
N TRP A 299 4.12 -11.59 -0.84
CA TRP A 299 4.68 -11.65 -2.18
C TRP A 299 5.25 -13.04 -2.43
N ALA A 300 4.90 -13.65 -3.56
CA ALA A 300 5.29 -15.01 -3.91
C ALA A 300 6.07 -15.01 -5.24
N PRO A 301 7.38 -14.69 -5.22
CA PRO A 301 8.15 -14.46 -6.44
C PRO A 301 8.24 -15.67 -7.37
N THR A 302 8.17 -16.89 -6.84
CA THR A 302 8.24 -18.11 -7.66
C THR A 302 6.90 -18.49 -8.29
N ASN A 303 5.78 -17.92 -7.83
CA ASN A 303 4.45 -18.29 -8.30
C ASN A 303 4.07 -17.51 -9.56
N THR A 304 4.16 -18.18 -10.71
CA THR A 304 3.90 -17.57 -12.02
C THR A 304 2.42 -17.40 -12.36
N ALA A 305 1.51 -18.10 -11.67
CA ALA A 305 0.07 -17.91 -11.82
C ALA A 305 -0.40 -16.59 -11.19
N LYS A 306 0.23 -16.17 -10.08
CA LYS A 306 -0.06 -14.89 -9.41
C LYS A 306 0.81 -13.73 -9.88
N PHE A 307 2.07 -14.01 -10.19
CA PHE A 307 3.06 -12.99 -10.57
C PHE A 307 3.68 -13.35 -11.90
N MET A 308 3.23 -12.70 -12.98
CA MET A 308 3.74 -12.97 -14.33
C MET A 308 5.24 -12.63 -14.45
N ASN A 309 5.78 -11.73 -13.63
CA ASN A 309 7.21 -11.54 -13.45
C ASN A 309 7.53 -11.17 -11.98
N THR A 310 8.79 -11.26 -11.61
CA THR A 310 9.30 -10.96 -10.25
C THR A 310 9.78 -9.52 -10.10
N ASN A 311 9.59 -8.68 -11.12
CA ASN A 311 10.06 -7.31 -11.11
C ASN A 311 9.20 -6.49 -10.16
N THR A 312 9.85 -5.84 -9.20
CA THR A 312 9.20 -5.08 -8.13
C THR A 312 9.67 -3.64 -8.13
N GLY A 313 8.73 -2.70 -8.13
CA GLY A 313 8.99 -1.27 -8.02
C GLY A 313 8.65 -0.77 -6.63
N ILE A 314 9.58 -0.09 -5.99
CA ILE A 314 9.37 0.52 -4.67
C ILE A 314 9.52 2.03 -4.82
N ILE A 315 8.48 2.79 -4.51
CA ILE A 315 8.48 4.25 -4.63
C ILE A 315 8.21 4.86 -3.26
N GLY A 316 8.91 5.94 -2.92
CA GLY A 316 8.63 6.72 -1.73
C GLY A 316 9.62 7.85 -1.53
N THR A 317 9.15 9.00 -1.05
CA THR A 317 10.04 10.10 -0.67
C THR A 317 10.88 9.75 0.56
N MET A 318 11.90 10.57 0.84
CA MET A 318 12.82 10.36 1.96
C MET A 318 12.07 10.23 3.29
N GLY A 319 12.49 9.27 4.12
CA GLY A 319 11.96 9.08 5.47
C GLY A 319 10.62 8.34 5.56
N THR A 320 10.04 7.89 4.44
CA THR A 320 8.73 7.21 4.42
C THR A 320 8.75 5.75 4.89
N GLY A 321 9.93 5.14 4.96
CA GLY A 321 10.09 3.73 5.35
C GLY A 321 10.59 2.80 4.25
N LYS A 322 10.77 3.31 3.02
CA LYS A 322 11.26 2.59 1.83
C LYS A 322 12.44 1.66 2.12
N THR A 323 13.57 2.20 2.59
CA THR A 323 14.79 1.42 2.89
C THR A 323 14.54 0.31 3.92
N GLN A 324 13.72 0.59 4.95
CA GLN A 324 13.41 -0.38 6.00
C GLN A 324 12.50 -1.52 5.50
N PHE A 325 11.59 -1.21 4.58
CA PHE A 325 10.82 -2.22 3.86
C PHE A 325 11.73 -3.05 2.93
N THR A 326 12.62 -2.41 2.15
CA THR A 326 13.52 -3.12 1.24
C THR A 326 14.48 -4.06 1.98
N LYS A 327 15.08 -3.62 3.10
CA LYS A 327 15.91 -4.48 3.95
C LYS A 327 15.12 -5.69 4.49
N SER A 328 13.87 -5.46 4.90
CA SER A 328 12.98 -6.52 5.36
C SER A 328 12.69 -7.53 4.25
N LEU A 329 12.37 -7.06 3.05
CA LEU A 329 12.14 -7.88 1.88
C LEU A 329 13.34 -8.78 1.56
N VAL A 330 14.54 -8.20 1.49
CA VAL A 330 15.79 -8.94 1.23
C VAL A 330 16.06 -9.99 2.32
N THR A 331 15.94 -9.59 3.59
CA THR A 331 16.20 -10.46 4.73
C THR A 331 15.26 -11.66 4.74
N GLN A 332 13.96 -11.43 4.54
CA GLN A 332 12.98 -12.51 4.46
C GLN A 332 13.20 -13.40 3.24
N LEU A 333 13.58 -12.84 2.10
CA LEU A 333 13.88 -13.63 0.90
C LEU A 333 15.03 -14.62 1.15
N MET A 334 16.08 -14.17 1.83
CA MET A 334 17.22 -15.03 2.20
C MET A 334 16.87 -16.05 3.27
N ARG A 335 16.12 -15.65 4.31
CA ARG A 335 15.65 -16.58 5.37
C ARG A 335 14.73 -17.67 4.81
N ASN A 336 13.90 -17.33 3.82
CA ASN A 336 12.91 -18.24 3.25
C ASN A 336 13.41 -18.98 1.99
N GLN A 337 14.66 -18.82 1.58
CA GLN A 337 15.18 -19.36 0.31
C GLN A 337 15.11 -20.89 0.19
N SER A 338 15.04 -21.62 1.32
CA SER A 338 14.80 -23.07 1.33
C SER A 338 13.47 -23.48 0.71
N CYS A 339 12.48 -22.57 0.70
CA CYS A 339 11.18 -22.74 0.03
C CYS A 339 11.22 -22.39 -1.47
N ASN A 340 12.38 -22.04 -2.02
CA ASN A 340 12.57 -21.92 -3.47
C ASN A 340 12.39 -23.30 -4.14
N VAL A 341 12.14 -23.30 -5.44
CA VAL A 341 12.01 -24.56 -6.18
C VAL A 341 13.32 -25.35 -6.08
N ASP A 342 13.22 -26.64 -5.73
CA ASP A 342 14.35 -27.54 -5.43
C ASP A 342 15.25 -27.08 -4.26
N GLY A 343 14.79 -26.14 -3.42
CA GLY A 343 15.59 -25.59 -2.31
C GLY A 343 16.85 -24.85 -2.77
N LYS A 344 16.88 -24.41 -4.03
CA LYS A 344 18.07 -23.82 -4.64
C LYS A 344 18.37 -22.44 -4.03
N PRO A 345 19.63 -22.15 -3.65
CA PRO A 345 19.99 -20.84 -3.11
C PRO A 345 19.73 -19.70 -4.10
N ILE A 346 19.41 -18.53 -3.56
CA ILE A 346 19.13 -17.32 -4.33
C ILE A 346 20.31 -16.37 -4.15
N GLY A 347 20.86 -15.88 -5.26
CA GLY A 347 21.85 -14.79 -5.20
C GLY A 347 21.19 -13.42 -5.35
N LEU A 348 21.62 -12.42 -4.59
CA LEU A 348 21.12 -11.05 -4.69
C LEU A 348 22.28 -10.07 -4.85
N LEU A 349 22.28 -9.31 -5.93
CA LEU A 349 23.24 -8.22 -6.16
C LEU A 349 22.57 -6.88 -5.83
N ILE A 350 23.12 -6.17 -4.85
CA ILE A 350 22.64 -4.85 -4.41
C ILE A 350 23.62 -3.78 -4.85
N PHE A 351 23.12 -2.75 -5.52
CA PHE A 351 23.86 -1.52 -5.78
C PHE A 351 23.40 -0.44 -4.81
N ASP A 352 24.28 -0.06 -3.89
CA ASP A 352 23.97 0.83 -2.77
C ASP A 352 24.59 2.21 -2.95
N TYR A 353 23.77 3.20 -3.30
CA TYR A 353 24.20 4.58 -3.55
C TYR A 353 24.41 5.41 -2.28
N LYS A 354 23.83 4.99 -1.15
CA LYS A 354 23.78 5.79 0.09
C LYS A 354 24.42 5.12 1.30
N SER A 355 25.05 3.96 1.10
CA SER A 355 25.56 3.11 2.19
C SER A 355 24.45 2.71 3.17
N ASP A 356 23.23 2.52 2.66
CA ASP A 356 22.09 2.12 3.46
C ASP A 356 22.12 0.62 3.80
N TYR A 357 22.86 -0.22 3.06
CA TYR A 357 22.85 -1.69 3.17
C TYR A 357 24.19 -2.27 3.67
N VAL A 358 24.99 -1.46 4.35
CA VAL A 358 26.31 -1.84 4.88
C VAL A 358 26.39 -1.79 6.41
N ASP A 359 25.26 -1.61 7.10
CA ASP A 359 25.19 -1.67 8.56
C ASP A 359 25.28 -3.10 9.08
N ASP A 360 25.90 -3.27 10.25
CA ASP A 360 26.18 -4.58 10.85
C ASP A 360 24.90 -5.41 11.03
N ALA A 361 23.80 -4.79 11.45
CA ALA A 361 22.53 -5.49 11.64
C ALA A 361 22.01 -6.13 10.34
N PHE A 362 22.12 -5.43 9.21
CA PHE A 362 21.74 -5.97 7.90
C PHE A 362 22.72 -7.06 7.42
N LEU A 363 24.03 -6.83 7.58
CA LEU A 363 25.06 -7.79 7.17
C LEU A 363 24.93 -9.12 7.94
N GLU A 364 24.73 -9.06 9.26
CA GLU A 364 24.52 -10.24 10.11
C GLU A 364 23.21 -10.97 9.77
N ALA A 365 22.11 -10.23 9.57
CA ALA A 365 20.81 -10.82 9.29
C ALA A 365 20.72 -11.53 7.93
N THR A 366 21.58 -11.15 6.97
CA THR A 366 21.55 -11.64 5.58
C THR A 366 22.78 -12.45 5.17
N GLY A 367 23.87 -12.38 5.94
CA GLY A 367 25.17 -12.93 5.55
C GLY A 367 25.78 -12.19 4.36
N ALA A 368 25.48 -10.91 4.18
CA ALA A 368 25.87 -10.15 2.99
C ALA A 368 27.38 -9.91 2.91
N LYS A 369 27.92 -10.02 1.70
CA LYS A 369 29.31 -9.68 1.36
C LYS A 369 29.37 -8.25 0.82
N ARG A 370 30.10 -7.38 1.50
CA ARG A 370 30.32 -5.98 1.08
C ARG A 370 31.53 -5.85 0.17
N TYR A 371 31.36 -5.13 -0.93
CA TYR A 371 32.41 -4.71 -1.86
C TYR A 371 32.34 -3.20 -2.06
N GLN A 372 33.51 -2.56 -2.03
CA GLN A 372 33.66 -1.14 -2.39
C GLN A 372 34.10 -1.04 -3.86
N LEU A 373 34.03 0.15 -4.45
CA LEU A 373 34.53 0.43 -5.80
C LEU A 373 36.07 0.47 -5.87
N SER A 374 36.70 -0.61 -5.44
CA SER A 374 38.14 -0.83 -5.50
C SER A 374 38.39 -2.33 -5.65
N LEU A 375 39.11 -2.71 -6.70
CA LEU A 375 39.52 -4.09 -6.98
C LEU A 375 38.34 -5.08 -6.95
N LEU A 376 37.22 -4.73 -7.61
CA LEU A 376 36.10 -5.63 -7.80
C LEU A 376 36.57 -6.90 -8.50
N PRO A 377 36.26 -8.10 -7.97
CA PRO A 377 36.92 -9.35 -8.35
C PRO A 377 36.33 -9.96 -9.64
N TYR A 378 36.08 -9.13 -10.65
CA TYR A 378 35.61 -9.54 -11.96
C TYR A 378 36.07 -8.55 -13.02
N ASN A 379 36.26 -9.06 -14.24
CA ASN A 379 36.69 -8.25 -15.38
C ASN A 379 35.51 -8.02 -16.36
N PRO A 380 35.08 -6.77 -16.61
CA PRO A 380 34.03 -6.44 -17.58
C PRO A 380 34.30 -6.89 -19.03
N LEU A 381 35.57 -7.08 -19.40
CA LEU A 381 35.99 -7.57 -20.73
C LEU A 381 36.06 -9.11 -20.80
N SER A 382 35.59 -9.82 -19.78
CA SER A 382 35.53 -11.28 -19.82
C SER A 382 34.47 -11.78 -20.81
N LEU A 383 34.80 -12.85 -21.54
CA LEU A 383 33.95 -13.39 -22.60
C LEU A 383 33.00 -14.47 -22.07
N PHE A 384 31.70 -14.25 -22.24
CA PHE A 384 30.66 -15.22 -21.87
C PHE A 384 29.67 -15.47 -23.01
N GLY A 385 29.57 -16.73 -23.44
CA GLY A 385 28.62 -17.19 -24.45
C GLY A 385 29.29 -17.77 -25.69
N ASP A 386 28.48 -18.12 -26.69
CA ASP A 386 28.91 -18.85 -27.89
C ASP A 386 28.60 -18.09 -29.20
N MET A 387 28.17 -16.83 -29.10
CA MET A 387 27.82 -16.00 -30.25
C MET A 387 29.06 -15.81 -31.15
N PRO A 388 28.97 -16.06 -32.48
CA PRO A 388 30.07 -15.77 -33.39
C PRO A 388 30.58 -14.32 -33.21
N MET A 389 31.91 -14.11 -33.25
CA MET A 389 32.52 -12.79 -33.04
C MET A 389 32.31 -12.21 -31.62
N LEU A 390 32.17 -13.05 -30.60
CA LEU A 390 31.94 -12.61 -29.21
C LEU A 390 32.92 -11.53 -28.70
N PRO A 391 34.24 -11.59 -28.95
CA PRO A 391 35.15 -10.52 -28.51
C PRO A 391 34.76 -9.15 -29.06
N ARG A 392 34.35 -9.09 -30.33
CA ARG A 392 33.91 -7.86 -30.98
C ARG A 392 32.57 -7.37 -30.44
N HIS A 393 31.61 -8.27 -30.19
CA HIS A 393 30.34 -7.91 -29.55
C HIS A 393 30.54 -7.36 -28.14
N THR A 394 31.45 -7.96 -27.37
CA THR A 394 31.81 -7.50 -26.01
C THR A 394 32.47 -6.13 -26.05
N ALA A 395 33.44 -5.92 -26.96
CA ALA A 395 34.08 -4.62 -27.15
C ALA A 395 33.08 -3.53 -27.58
N MET A 396 32.15 -3.84 -28.48
CA MET A 396 31.09 -2.92 -28.91
C MET A 396 30.13 -2.57 -27.77
N ALA A 397 29.69 -3.57 -26.98
CA ALA A 397 28.82 -3.34 -25.84
C ALA A 397 29.51 -2.44 -24.79
N PHE A 398 30.77 -2.75 -24.47
CA PHE A 398 31.58 -1.94 -23.56
C PHE A 398 31.71 -0.49 -24.06
N ALA A 399 32.04 -0.29 -25.34
CA ALA A 399 32.18 1.04 -25.93
C ALA A 399 30.85 1.80 -26.01
N GLU A 400 29.73 1.11 -26.20
CA GLU A 400 28.39 1.70 -26.16
C GLU A 400 28.06 2.20 -24.73
N THR A 401 28.32 1.38 -23.72
CA THR A 401 28.10 1.72 -22.30
C THR A 401 28.99 2.89 -21.86
N MET A 402 30.28 2.88 -22.20
CA MET A 402 31.19 4.01 -22.01
C MET A 402 30.71 5.25 -22.77
N GLY A 403 30.20 5.06 -23.99
CA GLY A 403 29.68 6.13 -24.83
C GLY A 403 28.47 6.82 -24.22
N LYS A 404 27.56 6.09 -23.59
CA LYS A 404 26.43 6.67 -22.86
C LYS A 404 26.87 7.39 -21.59
N ALA A 405 27.77 6.79 -20.80
CA ALA A 405 28.21 7.37 -19.53
C ALA A 405 29.03 8.67 -19.70
N TYR A 406 29.90 8.74 -20.72
CA TYR A 406 30.80 9.88 -20.96
C TYR A 406 30.48 10.69 -22.23
N ASN A 407 29.30 10.46 -22.83
CA ASN A 407 28.88 11.12 -24.07
C ASN A 407 29.90 11.01 -25.22
N LEU A 408 30.46 9.83 -25.43
CA LEU A 408 31.48 9.61 -26.46
C LEU A 408 30.88 9.64 -27.87
N GLY A 409 31.54 10.38 -28.76
CA GLY A 409 31.18 10.44 -30.18
C GLY A 409 31.43 9.11 -30.92
N VAL A 410 30.87 8.98 -32.12
CA VAL A 410 31.02 7.74 -32.94
C VAL A 410 32.49 7.39 -33.18
N LYS A 411 33.34 8.38 -33.47
CA LYS A 411 34.79 8.16 -33.69
C LYS A 411 35.50 7.62 -32.45
N GLN A 412 35.20 8.18 -31.28
CA GLN A 412 35.77 7.76 -30.00
C GLN A 412 35.33 6.34 -29.63
N ARG A 413 34.04 6.02 -29.82
CA ARG A 413 33.53 4.64 -29.62
C ARG A 413 34.24 3.64 -30.53
N MET A 414 34.39 3.95 -31.81
CA MET A 414 35.12 3.07 -32.73
C MET A 414 36.59 2.91 -32.35
N LYS A 415 37.26 4.00 -31.93
CA LYS A 415 38.64 3.96 -31.42
C LYS A 415 38.76 3.02 -30.21
N LEU A 416 37.84 3.13 -29.26
CA LEU A 416 37.78 2.26 -28.08
C LEU A 416 37.56 0.79 -28.46
N VAL A 417 36.66 0.49 -29.41
CA VAL A 417 36.47 -0.89 -29.90
C VAL A 417 37.78 -1.43 -30.48
N THR A 418 38.46 -0.66 -31.33
CA THR A 418 39.74 -1.08 -31.94
C THR A 418 40.79 -1.39 -30.88
N LEU A 419 40.95 -0.52 -29.88
CA LEU A 419 41.89 -0.71 -28.78
C LEU A 419 41.62 -1.99 -27.98
N ILE A 420 40.35 -2.24 -27.65
CA ILE A 420 39.96 -3.45 -26.93
C ILE A 420 40.25 -4.68 -27.79
N MET A 421 40.01 -4.61 -29.11
CA MET A 421 40.34 -5.71 -30.03
C MET A 421 41.83 -5.98 -30.11
N GLU A 422 42.67 -4.94 -30.17
CA GLU A 422 44.13 -5.07 -30.13
C GLU A 422 44.59 -5.73 -28.82
N CYS A 423 43.98 -5.36 -27.69
CA CYS A 423 44.26 -6.01 -26.40
C CYS A 423 43.86 -7.49 -26.39
N TYR A 424 42.72 -7.86 -26.99
CA TYR A 424 42.35 -9.27 -27.15
C TYR A 424 43.36 -10.02 -28.03
N ASP A 425 43.78 -9.43 -29.14
CA ASP A 425 44.77 -10.05 -30.05
C ASP A 425 46.11 -10.28 -29.33
N LEU A 426 46.57 -9.33 -28.51
CA LEU A 426 47.76 -9.47 -27.66
C LEU A 426 47.61 -10.55 -26.57
N ALA A 427 46.41 -10.70 -26.02
CA ALA A 427 46.06 -11.81 -25.13
C ALA A 427 45.90 -13.16 -25.88
N GLY A 428 46.07 -13.16 -27.21
CA GLY A 428 45.92 -14.33 -28.07
C GLY A 428 44.46 -14.78 -28.24
N ILE A 429 43.49 -13.90 -28.02
CA ILE A 429 42.06 -14.18 -28.17
C ILE A 429 41.64 -13.78 -29.59
N VAL A 430 41.31 -14.78 -30.42
CA VAL A 430 40.98 -14.55 -31.83
C VAL A 430 39.46 -14.59 -32.04
N PRO A 431 38.84 -13.57 -32.67
CA PRO A 431 37.38 -13.47 -32.82
C PRO A 431 36.71 -14.61 -33.58
N HIS A 432 37.42 -15.26 -34.50
CA HIS A 432 36.91 -16.35 -35.31
C HIS A 432 37.19 -17.73 -34.71
N ASP A 433 38.03 -17.81 -33.68
CA ASP A 433 38.41 -19.08 -33.03
C ASP A 433 37.90 -19.14 -31.59
N ARG A 434 36.79 -19.87 -31.41
CA ARG A 434 36.13 -20.07 -30.11
C ARG A 434 37.01 -20.76 -29.08
N SER A 435 37.98 -21.58 -29.50
CA SER A 435 38.84 -22.31 -28.56
C SER A 435 39.74 -21.38 -27.75
N THR A 436 40.00 -20.17 -28.28
CA THR A 436 40.84 -19.15 -27.64
C THR A 436 40.10 -18.33 -26.59
N TRP A 437 38.76 -18.35 -26.54
CA TRP A 437 37.97 -17.44 -25.70
C TRP A 437 38.02 -17.77 -24.20
N ASN A 438 38.56 -18.94 -23.85
CA ASN A 438 38.80 -19.33 -22.45
C ASN A 438 40.15 -18.80 -21.91
N ARG A 439 40.96 -18.12 -22.74
CA ARG A 439 42.18 -17.45 -22.30
C ARG A 439 41.84 -16.26 -21.40
N VAL A 440 42.83 -15.80 -20.63
CA VAL A 440 42.68 -14.63 -19.77
C VAL A 440 42.36 -13.40 -20.62
N ALA A 441 41.21 -12.78 -20.38
CA ALA A 441 40.80 -11.57 -21.07
C ALA A 441 41.64 -10.36 -20.61
N PRO A 442 41.91 -9.39 -21.50
CA PRO A 442 42.60 -8.16 -21.14
C PRO A 442 41.82 -7.38 -20.09
N THR A 443 42.54 -6.64 -19.26
CA THR A 443 42.00 -5.78 -18.20
C THR A 443 41.78 -4.36 -18.70
N ILE A 444 41.10 -3.55 -17.89
CA ILE A 444 40.95 -2.11 -18.16
C ILE A 444 42.31 -1.41 -18.18
N GLU A 445 43.24 -1.85 -17.33
CA GLU A 445 44.60 -1.31 -17.30
C GLU A 445 45.33 -1.60 -18.61
N ASP A 446 45.18 -2.80 -19.18
CA ASP A 446 45.79 -3.14 -20.47
C ASP A 446 45.29 -2.21 -21.59
N VAL A 447 43.97 -1.92 -21.61
CA VAL A 447 43.37 -0.98 -22.57
C VAL A 447 43.89 0.43 -22.36
N TRP A 448 44.06 0.86 -21.11
CA TRP A 448 44.62 2.17 -20.78
C TRP A 448 46.09 2.30 -21.23
N GLN A 449 46.91 1.29 -20.96
CA GLN A 449 48.31 1.27 -21.41
C GLN A 449 48.41 1.27 -22.94
N GLN A 450 47.55 0.52 -23.64
CA GLN A 450 47.48 0.57 -25.10
C GLN A 450 47.01 1.93 -25.63
N TYR A 451 46.12 2.62 -24.92
CA TYR A 451 45.73 3.98 -25.27
C TYR A 451 46.91 4.96 -25.21
N LEU A 452 47.74 4.86 -24.16
CA LEU A 452 48.90 5.72 -23.95
C LEU A 452 50.07 5.40 -24.90
N ALA A 453 50.17 4.16 -25.36
CA ALA A 453 51.23 3.73 -26.28
C ALA A 453 51.07 4.26 -27.72
N GLN A 454 49.94 4.91 -28.04
CA GLN A 454 49.69 5.49 -29.36
C GLN A 454 50.64 6.68 -29.64
N GLU A 455 51.08 6.83 -30.89
CA GLU A 455 51.96 7.95 -31.31
C GLU A 455 51.38 9.32 -31.00
N LYS A 456 50.05 9.43 -31.01
CA LYS A 456 49.32 10.63 -30.64
C LYS A 456 48.16 10.29 -29.70
N VAL A 457 48.24 10.79 -28.48
CA VAL A 457 47.17 10.70 -27.48
C VAL A 457 46.37 12.00 -27.52
N ASP A 458 45.08 11.89 -27.86
CA ASP A 458 44.16 13.02 -27.77
C ASP A 458 43.60 13.09 -26.34
N GLU A 459 43.75 14.24 -25.68
CA GLU A 459 43.19 14.52 -24.34
C GLU A 459 41.70 14.91 -24.45
N ASP A 460 40.90 13.98 -24.97
CA ASP A 460 39.47 14.17 -25.20
C ASP A 460 38.61 13.46 -24.12
N SER A 461 37.30 13.37 -24.35
CA SER A 461 36.39 12.68 -23.43
C SER A 461 36.68 11.18 -23.29
N LEU A 462 37.29 10.52 -24.29
CA LEU A 462 37.71 9.13 -24.18
C LEU A 462 38.94 8.99 -23.26
N TYR A 463 39.91 9.91 -23.36
CA TYR A 463 41.01 9.99 -22.40
C TYR A 463 40.48 10.13 -20.98
N ALA A 464 39.58 11.08 -20.72
CA ALA A 464 39.02 11.29 -19.39
C ALA A 464 38.26 10.06 -18.86
N ALA A 465 37.54 9.36 -19.74
CA ALA A 465 36.84 8.11 -19.42
C ALA A 465 37.81 7.02 -18.94
N LEU A 466 38.83 6.72 -19.74
CA LEU A 466 39.80 5.66 -19.44
C LEU A 466 40.70 6.05 -18.26
N TYR A 467 41.13 7.30 -18.19
CA TYR A 467 41.93 7.83 -17.08
C TYR A 467 41.22 7.64 -15.73
N ASN A 468 39.92 7.98 -15.66
CA ASN A 468 39.17 7.77 -14.42
C ASN A 468 39.00 6.27 -14.11
N LEU A 469 38.63 5.46 -15.10
CA LEU A 469 38.39 4.02 -14.90
C LEU A 469 39.65 3.29 -14.40
N ALA A 470 40.80 3.59 -15.00
CA ALA A 470 42.10 3.04 -14.63
C ALA A 470 42.60 3.64 -13.30
N GLY A 471 42.51 4.96 -13.15
CA GLY A 471 43.01 5.69 -11.98
C GLY A 471 42.31 5.30 -10.67
N PHE A 472 41.00 5.02 -10.69
CA PHE A 472 40.27 4.52 -9.52
C PHE A 472 40.49 3.03 -9.22
N GLN A 473 41.13 2.28 -10.13
CA GLN A 473 41.38 0.84 -9.99
C GLN A 473 40.15 0.06 -9.53
N ILE A 474 39.02 0.34 -10.19
CA ILE A 474 37.71 -0.17 -9.79
C ILE A 474 37.63 -1.69 -9.93
N PHE A 475 38.21 -2.23 -10.99
CA PHE A 475 38.19 -3.66 -11.30
C PHE A 475 39.57 -4.27 -10.99
N GLU A 476 39.57 -5.51 -10.51
CA GLU A 476 40.79 -6.28 -10.25
C GLU A 476 41.61 -6.44 -11.54
N THR A 477 42.93 -6.37 -11.42
CA THR A 477 43.88 -6.53 -12.54
C THR A 477 44.59 -7.88 -12.50
N ASN A 478 44.66 -8.54 -11.34
CA ASN A 478 45.25 -9.86 -11.22
C ASN A 478 44.23 -10.97 -11.58
N PRO A 479 44.47 -11.75 -12.66
CA PRO A 479 43.58 -12.83 -13.08
C PRO A 479 43.31 -13.91 -12.00
N GLU A 480 44.26 -14.16 -11.09
CA GLU A 480 44.11 -15.18 -10.04
C GLU A 480 43.07 -14.80 -8.97
N LYS A 481 42.80 -13.51 -8.84
CA LYS A 481 41.80 -12.96 -7.89
C LYS A 481 40.44 -12.72 -8.54
N MET A 482 40.33 -12.93 -9.85
CA MET A 482 39.09 -12.75 -10.59
C MET A 482 38.21 -14.00 -10.50
N THR A 483 36.90 -13.78 -10.40
CA THR A 483 35.87 -14.80 -10.47
C THR A 483 34.75 -14.35 -11.40
N SER A 484 33.82 -15.25 -11.73
CA SER A 484 32.61 -14.86 -12.46
C SER A 484 31.68 -14.08 -11.54
N LEU A 485 31.06 -13.01 -12.06
CA LEU A 485 30.07 -12.23 -11.33
C LEU A 485 28.90 -13.11 -10.81
N TYR A 486 28.50 -14.13 -11.56
CA TYR A 486 27.42 -15.05 -11.16
C TYR A 486 27.77 -15.94 -9.96
N ASP A 487 29.05 -16.30 -9.83
CA ASP A 487 29.57 -17.07 -8.68
C ASP A 487 29.89 -16.14 -7.50
N LEU A 488 30.30 -14.89 -7.79
CA LEU A 488 30.47 -13.85 -6.78
C LEU A 488 29.15 -13.59 -6.03
N VAL A 489 28.04 -13.51 -6.77
CA VAL A 489 26.69 -13.23 -6.25
C VAL A 489 26.09 -14.48 -5.57
N ASP A 490 26.84 -15.15 -4.71
CA ASP A 490 26.37 -16.27 -3.89
C ASP A 490 25.93 -15.76 -2.50
N GLY A 491 24.62 -15.86 -2.24
CA GLY A 491 23.94 -15.11 -1.18
C GLY A 491 23.75 -13.63 -1.55
N VAL A 492 23.80 -12.74 -0.55
CA VAL A 492 23.69 -11.30 -0.76
C VAL A 492 25.06 -10.69 -1.02
N THR A 493 25.20 -9.94 -2.10
CA THR A 493 26.41 -9.18 -2.46
C THR A 493 26.04 -7.72 -2.59
N VAL A 494 26.68 -6.86 -1.80
CA VAL A 494 26.44 -5.41 -1.79
C VAL A 494 27.64 -4.72 -2.41
N ILE A 495 27.42 -3.98 -3.49
CA ILE A 495 28.39 -3.06 -4.07
C ILE A 495 28.05 -1.66 -3.56
N GLU A 496 28.88 -1.15 -2.67
CA GLU A 496 28.78 0.20 -2.12
C GLU A 496 29.35 1.22 -3.10
N LEU A 497 28.49 2.12 -3.57
CA LEU A 497 28.82 3.14 -4.58
C LEU A 497 29.05 4.52 -3.95
N ALA A 498 28.73 4.69 -2.68
CA ALA A 498 28.81 5.97 -1.99
C ALA A 498 30.24 6.54 -2.02
N GLY A 499 30.34 7.87 -2.13
CA GLY A 499 31.63 8.58 -2.16
C GLY A 499 32.28 8.71 -3.54
N TYR A 500 31.69 8.12 -4.58
CA TYR A 500 32.17 8.26 -5.97
C TYR A 500 31.30 9.21 -6.80
N PRO A 501 31.84 9.86 -7.85
CA PRO A 501 31.06 10.67 -8.78
C PRO A 501 29.96 9.86 -9.46
N SER A 502 28.81 10.48 -9.72
CA SER A 502 27.63 9.83 -10.33
C SER A 502 27.95 9.15 -11.66
N GLU A 503 28.86 9.72 -12.45
CA GLU A 503 29.33 9.18 -13.73
C GLU A 503 29.99 7.81 -13.54
N ILE A 504 30.87 7.69 -12.52
CA ILE A 504 31.56 6.44 -12.18
C ILE A 504 30.56 5.42 -11.63
N GLN A 505 29.68 5.84 -10.71
CA GLN A 505 28.65 4.97 -10.15
C GLN A 505 27.79 4.34 -11.25
N ASN A 506 27.24 5.18 -12.14
CA ASN A 506 26.38 4.73 -13.23
C ASN A 506 27.11 3.81 -14.21
N LEU A 507 28.37 4.12 -14.51
CA LEU A 507 29.20 3.31 -15.39
C LEU A 507 29.49 1.93 -14.80
N VAL A 508 29.90 1.85 -13.53
CA VAL A 508 30.18 0.56 -12.89
C VAL A 508 28.93 -0.30 -12.84
N VAL A 509 27.79 0.29 -12.46
CA VAL A 509 26.50 -0.42 -12.47
C VAL A 509 26.17 -0.93 -13.87
N ALA A 510 26.33 -0.09 -14.90
CA ALA A 510 26.06 -0.48 -16.28
C ALA A 510 26.97 -1.63 -16.78
N LEU A 511 28.29 -1.51 -16.60
CA LEU A 511 29.25 -2.54 -16.97
C LEU A 511 29.01 -3.86 -16.21
N THR A 512 28.67 -3.76 -14.93
CA THR A 512 28.34 -4.93 -14.10
C THR A 512 27.06 -5.61 -14.59
N LEU A 513 26.05 -4.83 -15.00
CA LEU A 513 24.80 -5.36 -15.56
C LEU A 513 24.97 -5.94 -16.96
N ASP A 514 25.84 -5.37 -17.80
CA ASP A 514 26.22 -5.93 -19.10
C ASP A 514 26.84 -7.33 -18.89
N LEU A 515 27.79 -7.44 -17.96
CA LEU A 515 28.44 -8.69 -17.61
C LEU A 515 27.45 -9.69 -17.00
N PHE A 516 26.59 -9.23 -16.09
CA PHE A 516 25.54 -10.04 -15.49
C PHE A 516 24.61 -10.61 -16.55
N TYR A 517 24.18 -9.79 -17.51
CA TYR A 517 23.30 -10.21 -18.59
C TYR A 517 23.95 -11.27 -19.49
N ALA A 518 25.23 -11.11 -19.85
CA ALA A 518 25.95 -12.09 -20.65
C ALA A 518 26.07 -13.45 -19.92
N GLN A 519 26.38 -13.43 -18.62
CA GLN A 519 26.47 -14.64 -17.80
C GLN A 519 25.10 -15.30 -17.57
N MET A 520 24.04 -14.50 -17.44
CA MET A 520 22.65 -14.97 -17.34
C MET A 520 22.28 -15.88 -18.52
N GLN A 521 22.59 -15.44 -19.74
CA GLN A 521 22.28 -16.20 -20.96
C GLN A 521 23.06 -17.52 -21.01
N LYS A 522 24.32 -17.54 -20.55
CA LYS A 522 25.17 -18.74 -20.55
C LYS A 522 24.70 -19.83 -19.58
N ARG A 523 24.16 -19.46 -18.41
CA ARG A 523 23.77 -20.43 -17.35
C ARG A 523 22.55 -21.28 -17.71
N GLY A 524 21.73 -20.83 -18.66
CA GLY A 524 20.55 -21.55 -19.14
C GLY A 524 19.29 -21.33 -18.28
N LYS A 525 18.20 -22.00 -18.67
CA LYS A 525 16.87 -21.83 -18.06
C LYS A 525 16.78 -22.58 -16.72
N PRO A 526 16.10 -22.01 -15.71
CA PRO A 526 15.95 -22.63 -14.41
C PRO A 526 14.86 -23.70 -14.40
N THR A 527 14.78 -24.50 -13.34
CA THR A 527 13.73 -25.51 -13.18
C THR A 527 12.35 -24.86 -13.05
N VAL A 528 11.33 -25.50 -13.64
CA VAL A 528 9.91 -25.12 -13.51
C VAL A 528 9.12 -26.33 -13.03
N ARG A 529 8.35 -26.18 -11.95
CA ARG A 529 7.45 -27.20 -11.38
C ARG A 529 6.02 -26.67 -11.35
N GLY A 530 5.18 -27.11 -12.28
CA GLY A 530 3.82 -26.59 -12.44
C GLY A 530 3.85 -25.08 -12.66
N ASP A 531 3.11 -24.34 -11.83
CA ASP A 531 3.08 -22.86 -11.87
C ASP A 531 4.28 -22.20 -11.18
N TYR A 532 5.21 -22.95 -10.61
CA TYR A 532 6.34 -22.41 -9.87
C TYR A 532 7.62 -22.42 -10.70
N ARG A 533 8.24 -21.24 -10.87
CA ARG A 533 9.55 -21.08 -11.51
C ARG A 533 10.61 -20.80 -10.45
N GLN A 534 11.72 -21.52 -10.53
CA GLN A 534 12.84 -21.33 -9.63
C GLN A 534 13.45 -19.93 -9.80
N LEU A 535 13.66 -19.24 -8.69
CA LEU A 535 14.39 -17.96 -8.64
C LEU A 535 15.88 -18.25 -8.51
N THR A 536 16.71 -17.75 -9.42
CA THR A 536 18.16 -17.99 -9.42
C THR A 536 18.90 -16.81 -8.82
N LYS A 537 18.62 -15.61 -9.32
CA LYS A 537 19.28 -14.37 -8.92
C LYS A 537 18.29 -13.20 -8.87
N MET A 538 18.63 -12.18 -8.11
CA MET A 538 17.93 -10.90 -8.10
C MET A 538 18.91 -9.74 -8.15
N ILE A 539 18.49 -8.64 -8.74
CA ILE A 539 19.23 -7.37 -8.73
C ILE A 539 18.39 -6.35 -7.97
N LEU A 540 19.00 -5.66 -7.01
CA LEU A 540 18.41 -4.52 -6.30
C LEU A 540 19.21 -3.26 -6.67
N VAL A 541 18.53 -2.27 -7.22
CA VAL A 541 19.10 -0.93 -7.41
C VAL A 541 18.30 0.03 -6.53
N ASP A 542 18.93 0.52 -5.46
CA ASP A 542 18.34 1.60 -4.65
C ASP A 542 18.71 2.96 -5.24
N GLU A 543 17.83 3.95 -5.08
CA GLU A 543 17.93 5.25 -5.75
C GLU A 543 18.30 5.13 -7.24
N ALA A 544 17.54 4.28 -7.94
CA ALA A 544 17.79 3.95 -9.34
C ALA A 544 17.49 5.11 -10.33
N ASP A 545 17.18 6.31 -9.86
CA ASP A 545 16.72 7.41 -10.72
C ASP A 545 17.82 7.93 -11.65
N ASN A 546 19.00 8.22 -11.11
CA ASN A 546 20.14 8.67 -11.91
C ASN A 546 20.59 7.60 -12.91
N PHE A 547 20.55 6.34 -12.50
CA PHE A 547 20.93 5.21 -13.34
C PHE A 547 19.93 4.95 -14.47
N MET A 548 18.63 4.93 -14.17
CA MET A 548 17.59 4.67 -15.18
C MET A 548 17.53 5.76 -16.25
N ARG A 549 17.81 7.03 -15.89
CA ARG A 549 17.86 8.16 -16.86
C ARG A 549 18.88 7.96 -17.98
N GLN A 550 19.95 7.20 -17.75
CA GLN A 550 20.99 6.92 -18.75
C GLN A 550 20.54 5.91 -19.82
N ASP A 551 19.41 5.23 -19.61
CA ASP A 551 18.81 4.30 -20.57
C ASP A 551 19.73 3.15 -21.01
N PHE A 552 20.44 2.53 -20.06
CA PHE A 552 21.31 1.39 -20.36
C PHE A 552 20.50 0.19 -20.89
N ALA A 553 20.96 -0.38 -22.00
CA ALA A 553 20.24 -1.45 -22.69
C ALA A 553 20.11 -2.72 -21.82
N SER A 554 21.09 -3.02 -20.98
CA SER A 554 21.15 -4.26 -20.22
C SER A 554 20.12 -4.32 -19.10
N LEU A 555 19.84 -3.21 -18.41
CA LEU A 555 18.73 -3.16 -17.45
C LEU A 555 17.41 -3.52 -18.14
N ARG A 556 17.14 -2.92 -19.30
CA ARG A 556 15.92 -3.17 -20.07
C ARG A 556 15.83 -4.63 -20.51
N LYS A 557 16.93 -5.24 -20.98
CA LYS A 557 16.96 -6.65 -21.36
C LYS A 557 16.73 -7.57 -20.16
N ILE A 558 17.33 -7.28 -19.00
CA ILE A 558 17.10 -8.03 -17.75
C ILE A 558 15.64 -7.96 -17.33
N LEU A 559 15.01 -6.77 -17.36
CA LEU A 559 13.60 -6.62 -16.99
C LEU A 559 12.64 -7.37 -17.94
N LYS A 560 12.98 -7.48 -19.23
CA LYS A 560 12.17 -8.17 -20.24
C LYS A 560 12.38 -9.69 -20.26
N GLU A 561 13.64 -10.11 -20.22
CA GLU A 561 14.05 -11.49 -20.49
C GLU A 561 14.45 -12.24 -19.21
N GLY A 562 14.81 -11.54 -18.13
CA GLY A 562 15.33 -12.12 -16.89
C GLY A 562 14.41 -13.17 -16.27
N ARG A 563 13.09 -12.99 -16.39
CA ARG A 563 12.08 -13.98 -15.99
C ARG A 563 12.37 -15.37 -16.58
N GLU A 564 12.78 -15.46 -17.84
CA GLU A 564 13.10 -16.72 -18.51
C GLU A 564 14.24 -17.48 -17.83
N TYR A 565 15.16 -16.74 -17.21
CA TYR A 565 16.35 -17.25 -16.53
C TYR A 565 16.19 -17.32 -15.00
N GLY A 566 14.99 -17.04 -14.49
CA GLY A 566 14.72 -16.99 -13.04
C GLY A 566 15.36 -15.79 -12.38
N VAL A 567 15.60 -14.71 -13.12
CA VAL A 567 16.16 -13.46 -12.63
C VAL A 567 15.06 -12.44 -12.41
N GLY A 568 15.04 -11.81 -11.23
CA GLY A 568 14.17 -10.67 -10.92
C GLY A 568 14.94 -9.38 -10.66
N ALA A 569 14.25 -8.25 -10.72
CA ALA A 569 14.80 -6.95 -10.33
C ALA A 569 13.91 -6.26 -9.30
N ILE A 570 14.53 -5.59 -8.33
CA ILE A 570 13.88 -4.67 -7.41
C ILE A 570 14.47 -3.29 -7.71
N LEU A 571 13.61 -2.35 -8.07
CA LEU A 571 14.00 -0.98 -8.40
C LEU A 571 13.34 -0.05 -7.41
N SER A 572 14.16 0.72 -6.69
CA SER A 572 13.70 1.66 -5.69
C SER A 572 14.01 3.09 -6.13
N THR A 573 13.01 3.97 -6.10
CA THR A 573 13.15 5.41 -6.43
C THR A 573 12.31 6.28 -5.51
N GLN A 574 12.49 7.60 -5.60
CA GLN A 574 11.65 8.56 -4.88
C GLN A 574 10.34 8.88 -5.61
N GLU A 575 10.36 8.85 -6.95
CA GLU A 575 9.22 9.20 -7.78
C GLU A 575 8.95 8.17 -8.87
N ILE A 576 7.69 8.07 -9.27
CA ILE A 576 7.24 7.20 -10.38
C ILE A 576 7.73 7.69 -11.75
N THR A 577 7.92 9.01 -11.90
CA THR A 577 8.41 9.67 -13.11
C THR A 577 9.80 9.19 -13.49
N HIS A 578 10.62 8.79 -12.51
CA HIS A 578 11.98 8.27 -12.71
C HIS A 578 12.01 6.93 -13.47
N PHE A 579 10.91 6.19 -13.50
CA PHE A 579 10.78 4.99 -14.32
C PHE A 579 10.52 5.29 -15.81
N LYS A 580 10.38 6.57 -16.19
CA LYS A 580 10.17 7.00 -17.57
C LYS A 580 11.36 7.83 -18.03
N THR A 581 11.90 7.46 -19.19
CA THR A 581 12.91 8.22 -19.93
C THR A 581 12.30 8.70 -21.24
N GLY A 582 13.02 9.54 -21.99
CA GLY A 582 12.57 9.96 -23.32
C GLY A 582 12.38 8.79 -24.30
N GLU A 583 13.12 7.69 -24.09
CA GLU A 583 13.14 6.53 -24.99
C GLU A 583 12.41 5.31 -24.44
N ASN A 584 12.23 5.19 -23.11
CA ASN A 584 11.67 3.99 -22.48
C ASN A 584 10.74 4.27 -21.30
N ASN A 585 9.92 3.27 -20.99
CA ASN A 585 9.06 3.26 -19.81
C ASN A 585 9.31 1.97 -19.01
N TYR A 586 10.21 2.03 -18.03
CA TYR A 586 10.55 0.91 -17.15
C TYR A 586 9.37 0.43 -16.31
N ALA A 587 8.44 1.32 -15.96
CA ALA A 587 7.27 0.97 -15.17
C ALA A 587 6.37 -0.06 -15.87
N SER A 588 6.43 -0.15 -17.21
CA SER A 588 5.69 -1.16 -17.98
C SER A 588 6.18 -2.60 -17.77
N TYR A 589 7.40 -2.79 -17.29
CA TYR A 589 7.99 -4.11 -17.01
C TYR A 589 7.84 -4.54 -15.55
N ILE A 590 7.21 -3.71 -14.71
CA ILE A 590 7.03 -3.93 -13.27
C ILE A 590 5.57 -4.21 -12.99
N LEU A 591 5.30 -5.37 -12.39
CA LEU A 591 3.93 -5.78 -12.06
C LEU A 591 3.63 -5.66 -10.57
N THR A 592 4.65 -5.78 -9.72
CA THR A 592 4.49 -5.64 -8.28
C THR A 592 4.93 -4.24 -7.87
N TRP A 593 4.07 -3.48 -7.20
CA TRP A 593 4.41 -2.14 -6.72
C TRP A 593 4.18 -1.99 -5.23
N VAL A 594 5.11 -1.28 -4.58
CA VAL A 594 4.98 -0.82 -3.20
C VAL A 594 5.20 0.68 -3.19
N ILE A 595 4.12 1.43 -2.96
CA ILE A 595 4.08 2.88 -3.14
C ILE A 595 3.83 3.54 -1.78
N HIS A 596 4.89 4.08 -1.21
CA HIS A 596 4.81 4.91 -0.01
C HIS A 596 4.36 6.33 -0.38
N ARG A 597 4.38 7.25 0.61
CA ARG A 597 4.10 8.66 0.37
C ARG A 597 5.00 9.22 -0.74
N VAL A 598 4.37 9.87 -1.72
CA VAL A 598 5.06 10.65 -2.76
C VAL A 598 4.45 12.04 -2.88
N SER A 599 5.29 13.03 -3.18
CA SER A 599 4.88 14.43 -3.31
C SER A 599 4.17 14.68 -4.64
N GLU A 600 4.78 14.23 -5.73
CA GLU A 600 4.31 14.44 -7.10
C GLU A 600 3.92 13.13 -7.77
N ILE A 601 2.64 13.04 -8.16
CA ILE A 601 2.10 11.96 -8.97
C ILE A 601 1.02 12.54 -9.88
N LYS A 602 0.97 12.12 -11.14
CA LYS A 602 0.01 12.63 -12.14
C LYS A 602 -1.02 11.56 -12.47
N ASN A 603 -2.19 11.98 -12.97
CA ASN A 603 -3.27 11.05 -13.38
C ASN A 603 -2.79 10.00 -14.40
N ALA A 604 -1.88 10.37 -15.31
CA ALA A 604 -1.30 9.46 -16.30
C ALA A 604 -0.47 8.34 -15.65
N ASP A 605 0.21 8.62 -14.54
CA ASP A 605 1.00 7.63 -13.80
C ASP A 605 0.09 6.68 -13.02
N ILE A 606 -0.98 7.23 -12.42
CA ILE A 606 -2.01 6.43 -11.74
C ILE A 606 -2.67 5.46 -12.72
N LYS A 607 -3.09 5.95 -13.89
CA LYS A 607 -3.70 5.10 -14.91
C LYS A 607 -2.76 3.97 -15.35
N ALA A 608 -1.48 4.27 -15.54
CA ALA A 608 -0.49 3.29 -15.98
C ALA A 608 -0.23 2.19 -14.95
N VAL A 609 -0.11 2.55 -13.66
CA VAL A 609 0.28 1.62 -12.59
C VAL A 609 -0.91 0.93 -11.94
N PHE A 610 -2.00 1.65 -11.69
CA PHE A 610 -3.17 1.15 -10.95
C PHE A 610 -4.32 0.70 -11.86
N ASN A 611 -4.25 0.98 -13.18
CA ASN A 611 -5.30 0.66 -14.15
C ASN A 611 -6.68 1.21 -13.76
N ILE A 612 -6.71 2.45 -13.26
CA ILE A 612 -7.92 3.19 -12.88
C ILE A 612 -8.19 4.24 -13.96
N ASP A 613 -9.36 4.17 -14.59
CA ASP A 613 -9.77 5.08 -15.67
C ASP A 613 -10.60 6.28 -15.18
N GLU A 614 -11.33 6.12 -14.07
CA GLU A 614 -12.21 7.16 -13.55
C GLU A 614 -11.42 8.29 -12.89
N LYS A 615 -11.59 9.53 -13.38
CA LYS A 615 -10.85 10.70 -12.89
C LYS A 615 -11.05 10.96 -11.40
N GLY A 616 -12.28 10.80 -10.88
CA GLY A 616 -12.57 11.00 -9.46
C GLY A 616 -11.84 9.99 -8.56
N GLU A 617 -11.76 8.73 -8.99
CA GLU A 617 -10.99 7.70 -8.29
C GLU A 617 -9.48 7.99 -8.37
N GLN A 618 -8.97 8.43 -9.52
CA GLN A 618 -7.57 8.83 -9.67
C GLN A 618 -7.20 9.94 -8.69
N GLU A 619 -8.00 11.01 -8.62
CA GLU A 619 -7.78 12.15 -7.71
C GLU A 619 -7.84 11.71 -6.24
N SER A 620 -8.80 10.86 -5.89
CA SER A 620 -8.91 10.31 -4.54
C SER A 620 -7.69 9.48 -4.17
N LEU A 621 -7.20 8.62 -5.07
CA LEU A 621 -6.04 7.78 -4.83
C LEU A 621 -4.77 8.63 -4.69
N MET A 622 -4.60 9.65 -5.53
CA MET A 622 -3.50 10.60 -5.40
C MET A 622 -3.52 11.34 -4.07
N GLY A 623 -4.70 11.78 -3.61
CA GLY A 623 -4.87 12.40 -2.31
C GLY A 623 -4.44 11.47 -1.17
N GLN A 624 -4.82 10.19 -1.24
CA GLN A 624 -4.43 9.20 -0.24
C GLN A 624 -2.93 8.90 -0.25
N ILE A 625 -2.32 8.74 -1.43
CA ILE A 625 -0.87 8.51 -1.56
C ILE A 625 -0.07 9.65 -0.91
N ARG A 626 -0.48 10.90 -1.13
CA ARG A 626 0.17 12.08 -0.52
C ARG A 626 0.06 12.14 1.01
N GLN A 627 -0.93 11.44 1.58
CA GLN A 627 -1.22 11.45 3.01
C GLN A 627 -0.76 10.18 3.74
N LEU A 628 -0.21 9.18 3.04
CA LEU A 628 0.24 7.91 3.64
C LEU A 628 1.24 8.14 4.78
N ASP A 629 1.00 7.61 5.96
CA ASP A 629 1.94 7.73 7.08
C ASP A 629 3.24 6.94 6.87
N LYS A 630 4.24 7.20 7.72
CA LYS A 630 5.50 6.47 7.70
C LYS A 630 5.25 4.98 7.94
N HIS A 631 5.86 4.10 7.14
CA HIS A 631 5.66 2.65 7.15
C HIS A 631 4.25 2.19 6.76
N PHE A 632 3.53 3.05 6.05
CA PHE A 632 2.32 2.68 5.33
C PHE A 632 2.53 2.90 3.83
N SER A 633 2.06 1.95 3.05
CA SER A 633 2.20 1.98 1.60
C SER A 633 0.94 1.42 0.92
N LEU A 634 0.80 1.70 -0.37
CA LEU A 634 -0.11 0.98 -1.24
C LEU A 634 0.65 -0.16 -1.92
N TYR A 635 0.18 -1.37 -1.70
CA TYR A 635 0.64 -2.57 -2.37
C TYR A 635 -0.24 -2.86 -3.58
N ILE A 636 0.40 -3.09 -4.72
CA ILE A 636 -0.23 -3.57 -5.95
C ILE A 636 0.34 -4.94 -6.25
N ASP A 637 -0.51 -5.96 -6.21
CA ASP A 637 -0.15 -7.33 -6.57
C ASP A 637 -0.12 -7.55 -8.09
N GLY A 638 0.30 -8.74 -8.52
CA GLY A 638 0.40 -9.09 -9.94
C GLY A 638 -0.93 -9.02 -10.71
N ASP A 639 -2.06 -9.08 -9.98
CA ASP A 639 -3.43 -8.96 -10.52
C ASP A 639 -3.92 -7.50 -10.56
N LYS A 640 -3.04 -6.53 -10.26
CA LYS A 640 -3.33 -5.10 -10.18
C LYS A 640 -4.39 -4.75 -9.14
N ILE A 641 -4.49 -5.54 -8.07
CA ILE A 641 -5.36 -5.23 -6.93
C ILE A 641 -4.57 -4.34 -5.98
N VAL A 642 -5.18 -3.20 -5.64
CA VAL A 642 -4.57 -2.20 -4.76
C VAL A 642 -5.04 -2.46 -3.34
N LYS A 643 -4.09 -2.55 -2.39
CA LYS A 643 -4.36 -2.70 -0.96
C LYS A 643 -3.51 -1.72 -0.17
N LYS A 644 -4.09 -1.10 0.84
CA LYS A 644 -3.32 -0.28 1.79
C LYS A 644 -2.72 -1.21 2.84
N MET A 645 -1.40 -1.15 3.03
CA MET A 645 -0.68 -1.98 3.98
C MET A 645 0.10 -1.17 5.01
N ARG A 646 0.25 -1.74 6.20
CA ARG A 646 1.35 -1.41 7.12
C ARG A 646 2.53 -2.30 6.76
N ASP A 647 3.64 -1.69 6.42
CA ASP A 647 4.84 -2.39 5.96
C ASP A 647 5.44 -3.24 7.09
N LYS A 648 5.91 -4.44 6.75
CA LYS A 648 6.75 -5.24 7.64
C LYS A 648 8.17 -4.68 7.56
N ALA A 649 8.56 -3.90 8.55
CA ALA A 649 9.87 -3.24 8.53
C ALA A 649 10.99 -4.12 9.10
N PHE A 650 12.24 -3.80 8.72
CA PHE A 650 13.41 -4.62 9.04
C PHE A 650 13.69 -4.71 10.54
N TRP A 651 13.55 -3.61 11.30
CA TRP A 651 13.77 -3.65 12.76
C TRP A 651 12.81 -4.61 13.47
N GLU A 652 11.63 -4.91 12.89
CA GLU A 652 10.68 -5.88 13.44
C GLU A 652 11.02 -7.35 13.11
N LEU A 653 12.10 -7.59 12.35
CA LEU A 653 12.61 -8.93 12.03
C LEU A 653 13.85 -9.32 12.85
N ILE A 654 14.51 -8.33 13.44
CA ILE A 654 15.71 -8.46 14.27
C ILE A 654 15.43 -8.21 15.76
N SER A 655 14.21 -7.75 16.08
CA SER A 655 13.70 -7.53 17.44
C SER A 655 13.31 -8.82 18.16
#